data_AF-A0A0D9QU58-F1
#
_entry.id   AF-A0A0D9QU58-F1
#
_cell.length_a   1.000
_cell.length_b   1.000
_cell.length_c   1.000
_cell.angle_alpha   90.00
_cell.angle_beta   90.00
_cell.angle_gamma   90.00
#
_symmetry.space_group_name_H-M   'P 1'
#
loop_
_entity.id
_entity.type
_entity.pdbx_description
1 polymer ?
#
loop_
_entity_poly.entity_id
_entity_poly.type
_entity_poly.pdbx_seq_one_letter_code
_entity_poly.pdbx_strand_id
1 'polypeptide(L)'
;MKKRRKTPHLLVVLLWSFLWCFVWSFSLIRNRSNCFNHGSSEAKGVLTIGSTRSGFRNRKKQFTLHSYGKEFSERLKKLNLLSDVLKIDAYPSSFIKRTTKIDELKRKYENLKSGEKDEKKKYVIYGRVTVKRNDGMFLNVQDDCGTIQIYVDAHLVLNGGNKSGEKRNDCLESDGENDRANKDTCPGVTQNEINSLHGDGNATHGEGSHWPLGTQGENPHKENSISVRKIIEVGDFVAIKGFVRKSQRGEITLHAEEIFLLTKALLPLPDKYKGMKDVEYKYRKRYLDFLINKDEKEKILTRFEVIQEIRKFLLKKKYLEVDTPILQSIPGGASAKPFETFLKSLNLVLYLRIAPELYLKKLIISGISEQIFEFSKCFRNEGLSTVHNPEFTLLEIYKAYSNYKYMIKFVEGLIKTVAKKFSLRLNIDKGLLYQKKWKKISFMKIVKDYTCVNFLNLSFDQAYNEAKKLNVTFDQGKEHLNWGLVVQEVFKRKVEPFLDNHPIHIYHLPAETSPLAKTLIKNKKLSERFETYIGKMEIANGYSEEANSLMQERKFISQHTLKNKKVEAGSISCTEESTSPDDARSGANRGDQNQVSTSSGGEFPQGDEQISSKMQHMQNDNHEIDYDYVTALAHGMPPTGGLGIGIDRLCMLLTNSSSIKNVLPFPIIKPH
;
A
#
# COMPACT_ATOMS: atom_id res chain seq x y z
N MET A 1 -8.34 20.50 72.29
CA MET A 1 -8.71 21.83 72.86
C MET A 1 -8.08 22.87 71.94
N LYS A 2 -8.71 23.90 71.36
CA LYS A 2 -9.94 24.67 71.57
C LYS A 2 -10.62 24.97 70.22
N LYS A 3 -11.90 25.35 70.33
CA LYS A 3 -12.94 25.52 69.29
C LYS A 3 -13.15 27.02 68.94
N ARG A 4 -13.70 27.25 67.73
CA ARG A 4 -14.51 28.41 67.22
C ARG A 4 -13.71 29.64 66.73
N ARG A 5 -14.05 30.32 65.62
CA ARG A 5 -15.35 30.67 64.94
C ARG A 5 -15.18 30.61 63.38
N LYS A 6 -16.06 29.99 62.56
CA LYS A 6 -17.29 30.50 61.84
C LYS A 6 -17.12 31.91 61.22
N THR A 7 -17.36 32.27 59.93
CA THR A 7 -18.00 31.76 58.66
C THR A 7 -17.67 32.83 57.55
N PRO A 8 -18.23 32.85 56.31
CA PRO A 8 -17.89 32.05 55.12
C PRO A 8 -17.52 32.90 53.87
N HIS A 9 -16.62 32.43 53.01
CA HIS A 9 -16.50 32.90 51.61
C HIS A 9 -16.43 31.68 50.69
N LEU A 10 -17.61 31.12 50.38
CA LEU A 10 -17.75 30.01 49.44
C LEU A 10 -18.95 30.26 48.51
N LEU A 11 -19.01 31.45 47.91
CA LEU A 11 -20.08 31.85 46.98
C LEU A 11 -19.60 32.63 45.75
N VAL A 12 -18.29 32.62 45.44
CA VAL A 12 -17.72 33.43 44.33
C VAL A 12 -16.91 32.62 43.31
N VAL A 13 -16.76 31.29 43.48
CA VAL A 13 -15.95 30.46 42.54
C VAL A 13 -16.77 29.38 41.81
N LEU A 14 -18.08 29.30 42.03
CA LEU A 14 -18.99 28.34 41.35
C LEU A 14 -20.04 28.98 40.44
N LEU A 15 -19.84 30.24 40.04
CA LEU A 15 -20.76 31.00 39.18
C LEU A 15 -20.13 31.54 37.89
N TRP A 16 -18.93 31.09 37.52
CA TRP A 16 -18.22 31.53 36.30
C TRP A 16 -17.86 30.39 35.33
N SER A 17 -18.48 29.20 35.48
CA SER A 17 -18.33 28.06 34.57
C SER A 17 -19.60 27.70 33.79
N PHE A 18 -20.66 28.52 33.87
CA PHE A 18 -21.95 28.27 33.20
C PHE A 18 -22.38 29.36 32.20
N LEU A 19 -21.48 30.27 31.82
CA LEU A 19 -21.80 31.41 30.93
C LEU A 19 -20.95 31.50 29.65
N TRP A 20 -20.44 30.37 29.11
CA TRP A 20 -19.78 30.34 27.79
C TRP A 20 -20.29 29.22 26.86
N CYS A 21 -21.39 28.54 27.19
CA CYS A 21 -22.00 27.53 26.32
C CYS A 21 -23.31 28.00 25.65
N PHE A 22 -23.69 29.28 25.76
CA PHE A 22 -25.01 29.76 25.32
C PHE A 22 -25.01 30.93 24.32
N VAL A 23 -23.90 31.20 23.64
CA VAL A 23 -23.87 32.17 22.51
C VAL A 23 -23.08 31.60 21.33
N TRP A 24 -23.65 30.61 20.64
CA TRP A 24 -23.43 30.33 19.20
C TRP A 24 -24.40 29.26 18.70
N SER A 25 -25.68 29.44 19.00
CA SER A 25 -26.75 28.59 18.50
C SER A 25 -28.01 29.43 18.38
N PHE A 26 -28.04 30.38 17.43
CA PHE A 26 -29.26 30.92 16.83
C PHE A 26 -28.89 32.01 15.80
N SER A 27 -28.43 31.59 14.63
CA SER A 27 -28.57 32.31 13.37
C SER A 27 -27.92 31.47 12.28
N LEU A 28 -28.69 30.55 11.67
CA LEU A 28 -28.47 30.02 10.31
C LEU A 28 -29.46 28.89 9.99
N ILE A 29 -30.76 29.17 10.04
CA ILE A 29 -31.77 28.43 9.26
C ILE A 29 -32.87 29.41 8.85
N ARG A 30 -32.73 30.04 7.68
CA ARG A 30 -33.84 30.23 6.71
C ARG A 30 -33.34 30.84 5.39
N ASN A 31 -33.27 29.99 4.37
CA ASN A 31 -33.64 30.20 2.96
C ASN A 31 -32.69 29.42 2.04
N ARG A 32 -33.13 28.21 1.68
CA ARG A 32 -32.75 27.57 0.42
C ARG A 32 -33.61 28.15 -0.70
N SER A 33 -33.07 28.00 -1.91
CA SER A 33 -33.69 28.10 -3.25
C SER A 33 -34.05 29.51 -3.72
N ASN A 34 -33.20 30.09 -4.57
CA ASN A 34 -33.53 30.34 -5.98
C ASN A 34 -32.37 31.01 -6.74
N CYS A 35 -32.27 30.65 -8.03
CA CYS A 35 -31.53 31.31 -9.12
C CYS A 35 -29.99 31.16 -9.08
N PHE A 36 -29.27 30.48 -9.98
CA PHE A 36 -29.43 30.35 -11.44
C PHE A 36 -30.08 31.59 -12.06
N ASN A 37 -29.29 32.66 -12.19
CA ASN A 37 -29.29 33.57 -13.33
C ASN A 37 -28.37 34.76 -13.05
N HIS A 38 -27.26 34.84 -13.79
CA HIS A 38 -26.66 36.01 -14.42
C HIS A 38 -25.35 35.50 -15.04
N GLY A 39 -25.04 35.73 -16.30
CA GLY A 39 -25.54 36.72 -17.23
C GLY A 39 -24.36 36.96 -18.14
N SER A 40 -24.51 36.55 -19.39
CA SER A 40 -23.58 36.74 -20.49
C SER A 40 -23.11 38.19 -20.61
N SER A 41 -21.80 38.41 -20.62
CA SER A 41 -21.19 39.55 -21.32
C SER A 41 -20.18 39.00 -22.32
N GLU A 42 -20.57 39.08 -23.59
CA GLU A 42 -19.72 38.80 -24.74
C GLU A 42 -18.45 39.65 -24.71
N ALA A 43 -17.29 39.00 -24.73
CA ALA A 43 -16.07 39.60 -25.25
C ALA A 43 -15.56 38.68 -26.36
N LYS A 44 -15.83 39.09 -27.60
CA LYS A 44 -15.32 38.47 -28.82
C LYS A 44 -13.81 38.68 -28.89
N GLY A 45 -13.06 37.66 -28.49
CA GLY A 45 -11.63 37.53 -28.77
C GLY A 45 -11.38 36.19 -29.44
N VAL A 46 -11.27 36.20 -30.77
CA VAL A 46 -10.94 35.03 -31.58
C VAL A 46 -9.53 34.58 -31.24
N LEU A 47 -9.40 33.48 -30.51
CA LEU A 47 -8.15 32.72 -30.37
C LEU A 47 -8.44 31.30 -30.87
N THR A 48 -8.17 31.09 -32.15
CA THR A 48 -8.22 29.82 -32.86
C THR A 48 -7.15 28.88 -32.29
N ILE A 49 -7.50 28.13 -31.25
CA ILE A 49 -6.75 26.94 -30.86
C ILE A 49 -7.33 25.77 -31.66
N GLY A 50 -6.59 25.33 -32.67
CA GLY A 50 -6.94 24.17 -33.48
C GLY A 50 -7.19 22.95 -32.61
N SER A 51 -8.44 22.48 -32.57
CA SER A 51 -8.77 21.21 -31.94
C SER A 51 -8.28 20.07 -32.85
N THR A 52 -7.08 19.57 -32.61
CA THR A 52 -6.75 18.20 -32.99
C THR A 52 -7.55 17.27 -32.08
N ARG A 53 -8.77 16.93 -32.53
CA ARG A 53 -9.54 15.81 -31.99
C ARG A 53 -8.76 14.52 -32.27
N SER A 54 -7.78 14.20 -31.43
CA SER A 54 -7.33 12.81 -31.29
C SER A 54 -8.37 12.11 -30.40
N GLY A 55 -9.33 11.47 -31.05
CA GLY A 55 -10.35 10.68 -30.40
C GLY A 55 -9.74 9.42 -29.78
N PHE A 56 -9.21 9.51 -28.56
CA PHE A 56 -9.05 8.34 -27.70
C PHE A 56 -10.40 7.94 -27.12
N ARG A 57 -11.26 7.36 -27.96
CA ARG A 57 -12.43 6.58 -27.50
C ARG A 57 -11.93 5.23 -27.00
N ASN A 58 -11.27 5.22 -25.83
CA ASN A 58 -11.20 3.99 -25.04
C ASN A 58 -12.57 3.80 -24.37
N ARG A 59 -13.56 3.28 -25.11
CA ARG A 59 -14.74 2.66 -24.49
C ARG A 59 -14.23 1.43 -23.75
N LYS A 60 -13.83 1.59 -22.49
CA LYS A 60 -13.62 0.46 -21.58
C LYS A 60 -14.91 -0.36 -21.61
N LYS A 61 -14.85 -1.59 -22.15
CA LYS A 61 -15.96 -2.54 -22.04
C LYS A 61 -16.17 -2.75 -20.54
N GLN A 62 -17.28 -2.21 -20.01
CA GLN A 62 -17.65 -2.45 -18.63
C GLN A 62 -18.13 -3.90 -18.55
N PHE A 63 -17.24 -4.79 -18.10
CA PHE A 63 -17.59 -6.18 -17.85
C PHE A 63 -18.62 -6.23 -16.72
N THR A 64 -19.86 -6.57 -17.06
CA THR A 64 -20.94 -6.85 -16.10
C THR A 64 -21.00 -8.35 -15.82
N LEU A 65 -21.59 -8.79 -14.71
CA LEU A 65 -21.71 -10.23 -14.41
C LEU A 65 -22.40 -11.03 -15.52
N HIS A 66 -23.36 -10.41 -16.22
CA HIS A 66 -24.05 -11.02 -17.35
C HIS A 66 -23.14 -11.31 -18.56
N SER A 67 -21.94 -10.71 -18.62
CA SER A 67 -20.98 -11.01 -19.68
C SER A 67 -20.30 -12.38 -19.54
N TYR A 68 -20.49 -13.09 -18.42
CA TYR A 68 -19.90 -14.42 -18.18
C TYR A 68 -20.68 -15.57 -18.84
N GLY A 69 -21.76 -15.27 -19.56
CA GLY A 69 -22.43 -16.22 -20.46
C GLY A 69 -23.18 -17.34 -19.74
N LYS A 70 -23.24 -18.51 -20.41
CA LYS A 70 -24.14 -19.62 -20.07
C LYS A 70 -23.96 -20.14 -18.64
N GLU A 71 -22.72 -20.30 -18.16
CA GLU A 71 -22.48 -20.89 -16.84
C GLU A 71 -22.96 -19.99 -15.69
N PHE A 72 -22.75 -18.67 -15.83
CA PHE A 72 -23.29 -17.71 -14.87
C PHE A 72 -24.82 -17.79 -14.81
N SER A 73 -25.48 -17.84 -15.97
CA SER A 73 -26.95 -17.96 -16.05
C SER A 73 -27.48 -19.23 -15.39
N GLU A 74 -26.80 -20.38 -15.57
CA GLU A 74 -27.19 -21.62 -14.90
C GLU A 74 -27.02 -21.56 -13.38
N ARG A 75 -25.93 -20.97 -12.88
CA ARG A 75 -25.73 -20.78 -11.43
C ARG A 75 -26.73 -19.78 -10.85
N LEU A 76 -27.14 -18.77 -11.61
CA LEU A 76 -28.19 -17.82 -11.23
C LEU A 76 -29.57 -18.50 -11.12
N LYS A 77 -29.94 -19.37 -12.07
CA LYS A 77 -31.16 -20.18 -11.96
C LYS A 77 -31.18 -21.01 -10.67
N LYS A 78 -30.06 -21.63 -10.31
CA LYS A 78 -29.93 -22.40 -9.06
C LYS A 78 -30.05 -21.50 -7.82
N LEU A 79 -29.51 -20.29 -7.87
CA LEU A 79 -29.66 -19.31 -6.79
C LEU A 79 -31.13 -18.91 -6.61
N ASN A 80 -31.83 -18.59 -7.70
CA ASN A 80 -33.25 -18.24 -7.66
C ASN A 80 -34.10 -19.42 -7.17
N LEU A 81 -33.76 -20.66 -7.55
CA LEU A 81 -34.43 -21.85 -7.02
C LEU A 81 -34.27 -21.97 -5.50
N LEU A 82 -33.08 -21.66 -4.96
CA LEU A 82 -32.83 -21.68 -3.53
C LEU A 82 -33.64 -20.61 -2.80
N SER A 83 -33.65 -19.37 -3.29
CA SER A 83 -34.34 -18.25 -2.65
C SER A 83 -35.86 -18.30 -2.83
N ASP A 84 -36.32 -18.52 -4.04
CA ASP A 84 -37.71 -18.24 -4.43
C ASP A 84 -38.61 -19.45 -4.15
N VAL A 85 -38.09 -20.66 -4.40
CA VAL A 85 -38.83 -21.91 -4.24
C VAL A 85 -38.55 -22.54 -2.88
N LEU A 86 -37.28 -22.78 -2.56
CA LEU A 86 -36.92 -23.51 -1.33
C LEU A 86 -36.88 -22.61 -0.08
N LYS A 87 -36.94 -21.28 -0.25
CA LYS A 87 -36.79 -20.31 0.85
C LYS A 87 -35.53 -20.54 1.68
N ILE A 88 -34.46 -21.01 1.03
CA ILE A 88 -33.14 -21.18 1.62
C ILE A 88 -32.33 -19.92 1.32
N ASP A 89 -31.88 -19.26 2.38
CA ASP A 89 -30.90 -18.20 2.25
C ASP A 89 -29.54 -18.79 1.84
N ALA A 90 -29.09 -18.45 0.63
CA ALA A 90 -27.80 -18.88 0.09
C ALA A 90 -26.62 -18.03 0.62
N TYR A 91 -26.91 -17.00 1.40
CA TYR A 91 -25.96 -16.06 2.02
C TYR A 91 -26.32 -15.78 3.48
N PRO A 92 -26.49 -16.82 4.32
CA PRO A 92 -27.01 -16.67 5.67
C PRO A 92 -26.09 -15.84 6.56
N SER A 93 -26.69 -14.96 7.38
CA SER A 93 -25.98 -14.20 8.42
C SER A 93 -25.67 -15.03 9.67
N SER A 94 -26.44 -16.09 9.91
CA SER A 94 -26.26 -17.03 11.02
C SER A 94 -26.22 -18.46 10.48
N PHE A 95 -25.25 -19.24 10.98
CA PHE A 95 -25.02 -20.60 10.54
C PHE A 95 -24.47 -21.44 11.69
N ILE A 96 -24.62 -22.76 11.56
CA ILE A 96 -24.19 -23.74 12.57
C ILE A 96 -22.72 -23.58 12.96
N LYS A 97 -22.41 -23.52 14.26
CA LYS A 97 -21.06 -23.27 14.79
C LYS A 97 -20.06 -24.37 14.42
N ARG A 98 -18.88 -23.95 13.97
CA ARG A 98 -17.76 -24.84 13.64
C ARG A 98 -17.25 -25.55 14.88
N THR A 99 -17.01 -26.86 14.78
CA THR A 99 -16.43 -27.62 15.89
C THR A 99 -14.92 -27.81 15.75
N THR A 100 -14.37 -27.84 14.54
CA THR A 100 -12.95 -28.16 14.30
C THR A 100 -12.44 -27.60 12.97
N LYS A 101 -11.13 -27.33 12.87
CA LYS A 101 -10.47 -27.08 11.57
C LYS A 101 -10.18 -28.40 10.85
N ILE A 102 -10.03 -28.35 9.52
CA ILE A 102 -9.83 -29.56 8.71
C ILE A 102 -8.53 -30.28 9.11
N ASP A 103 -7.45 -29.52 9.30
CA ASP A 103 -6.14 -30.10 9.61
C ASP A 103 -6.10 -30.77 11.01
N GLU A 104 -6.75 -30.16 12.00
CA GLU A 104 -6.95 -30.75 13.33
C GLU A 104 -7.76 -32.05 13.26
N LEU A 105 -8.82 -32.07 12.46
CA LEU A 105 -9.65 -33.25 12.26
C LEU A 105 -8.84 -34.38 11.61
N LYS A 106 -8.02 -34.07 10.61
CA LYS A 106 -7.16 -35.06 9.95
C LYS A 106 -6.13 -35.65 10.90
N ARG A 107 -5.43 -34.81 11.68
CA ARG A 107 -4.47 -35.28 12.70
C ARG A 107 -5.12 -36.16 13.75
N LYS A 108 -6.30 -35.78 14.24
CA LYS A 108 -7.05 -36.54 15.25
C LYS A 108 -7.40 -37.96 14.79
N TYR A 109 -7.63 -38.16 13.49
CA TYR A 109 -8.05 -39.44 12.92
C TYR A 109 -6.99 -40.08 12.01
N GLU A 110 -5.74 -39.64 12.08
CA GLU A 110 -4.65 -40.15 11.24
C GLU A 110 -4.47 -41.67 11.39
N ASN A 111 -4.55 -42.14 12.64
CA ASN A 111 -4.38 -43.55 13.03
C ASN A 111 -5.64 -44.42 12.85
N LEU A 112 -6.73 -43.87 12.33
CA LEU A 112 -7.95 -44.65 12.04
C LEU A 112 -7.63 -45.74 11.01
N LYS A 113 -8.17 -46.96 11.15
CA LYS A 113 -7.91 -48.06 10.20
C LYS A 113 -8.71 -47.86 8.91
N SER A 114 -8.20 -48.36 7.78
CA SER A 114 -8.90 -48.27 6.49
C SER A 114 -10.25 -48.96 6.55
N GLY A 115 -11.32 -48.28 6.09
CA GLY A 115 -12.70 -48.77 6.15
C GLY A 115 -13.42 -48.51 7.48
N GLU A 116 -12.70 -48.10 8.52
CA GLU A 116 -13.28 -47.80 9.84
C GLU A 116 -14.04 -46.46 9.82
N LYS A 117 -15.09 -46.38 10.65
CA LYS A 117 -15.96 -45.22 10.82
C LYS A 117 -16.10 -44.91 12.31
N ASP A 118 -16.04 -43.64 12.68
CA ASP A 118 -16.37 -43.15 14.01
C ASP A 118 -17.70 -42.40 13.96
N GLU A 119 -18.80 -43.13 14.02
CA GLU A 119 -20.15 -42.58 13.94
C GLU A 119 -20.59 -41.86 15.23
N LYS A 120 -19.91 -42.11 16.35
CA LYS A 120 -20.25 -41.58 17.67
C LYS A 120 -20.03 -40.08 17.79
N LYS A 121 -19.05 -39.55 17.07
CA LYS A 121 -18.68 -38.12 17.12
C LYS A 121 -19.05 -37.41 15.83
N LYS A 122 -19.83 -36.35 15.95
CA LYS A 122 -20.15 -35.45 14.85
C LYS A 122 -19.27 -34.22 14.89
N TYR A 123 -18.87 -33.77 13.71
CA TYR A 123 -18.06 -32.57 13.52
C TYR A 123 -18.73 -31.66 12.51
N VAL A 124 -18.61 -30.36 12.76
CA VAL A 124 -18.98 -29.29 11.84
C VAL A 124 -17.71 -28.65 11.31
N ILE A 125 -17.52 -28.73 10.00
CA ILE A 125 -16.43 -28.05 9.28
C ILE A 125 -17.01 -27.05 8.29
N TYR A 126 -16.23 -26.02 7.97
CA TYR A 126 -16.54 -25.08 6.88
C TYR A 126 -15.48 -25.19 5.80
N GLY A 127 -15.86 -24.89 4.57
CA GLY A 127 -14.88 -24.66 3.52
C GLY A 127 -15.49 -24.44 2.16
N ARG A 128 -14.61 -24.20 1.20
CA ARG A 128 -14.95 -24.08 -0.22
C ARG A 128 -14.94 -25.46 -0.87
N VAL A 129 -15.95 -25.76 -1.66
CA VAL A 129 -15.95 -26.93 -2.55
C VAL A 129 -14.98 -26.68 -3.70
N THR A 130 -13.92 -27.50 -3.78
CA THR A 130 -12.84 -27.34 -4.78
C THR A 130 -12.91 -28.39 -5.88
N VAL A 131 -13.49 -29.55 -5.59
CA VAL A 131 -13.66 -30.66 -6.53
C VAL A 131 -15.02 -31.31 -6.28
N LYS A 132 -15.70 -31.69 -7.34
CA LYS A 132 -16.94 -32.47 -7.34
C LYS A 132 -16.74 -33.68 -8.26
N ARG A 133 -16.95 -34.90 -7.75
CA ARG A 133 -16.75 -36.17 -8.47
C ARG A 133 -17.99 -37.06 -8.35
N ASN A 134 -18.16 -37.97 -9.30
CA ASN A 134 -19.22 -38.98 -9.32
C ASN A 134 -20.61 -38.37 -9.06
N ASP A 135 -20.95 -37.38 -9.89
CA ASP A 135 -22.22 -36.63 -9.78
C ASP A 135 -22.49 -36.06 -8.37
N GLY A 136 -21.44 -35.58 -7.69
CA GLY A 136 -21.55 -34.99 -6.36
C GLY A 136 -21.51 -35.97 -5.19
N MET A 137 -21.34 -37.28 -5.44
CA MET A 137 -21.13 -38.26 -4.36
C MET A 137 -19.88 -37.98 -3.53
N PHE A 138 -18.83 -37.44 -4.16
CA PHE A 138 -17.61 -37.02 -3.47
C PHE A 138 -17.32 -35.54 -3.74
N LEU A 139 -17.12 -34.79 -2.66
CA LEU A 139 -16.65 -33.41 -2.71
C LEU A 139 -15.26 -33.32 -2.07
N ASN A 140 -14.41 -32.41 -2.53
CA ASN A 140 -13.24 -31.99 -1.75
C ASN A 140 -13.51 -30.59 -1.21
N VAL A 141 -13.51 -30.47 0.11
CA VAL A 141 -13.75 -29.19 0.79
C VAL A 141 -12.44 -28.68 1.39
N GLN A 142 -12.17 -27.41 1.14
CA GLN A 142 -10.94 -26.75 1.54
C GLN A 142 -11.24 -25.57 2.48
N ASP A 143 -10.52 -25.49 3.60
CA ASP A 143 -10.44 -24.32 4.44
C ASP A 143 -9.05 -23.64 4.29
N ASP A 144 -8.73 -22.73 5.20
CA ASP A 144 -7.44 -22.05 5.29
C ASP A 144 -6.27 -22.97 5.67
N CYS A 145 -6.53 -24.09 6.34
CA CYS A 145 -5.53 -25.00 6.89
C CYS A 145 -5.31 -26.25 6.04
N GLY A 146 -6.32 -26.72 5.29
CA GLY A 146 -6.21 -27.98 4.56
C GLY A 146 -7.42 -28.34 3.70
N THR A 147 -7.39 -29.57 3.20
CA THR A 147 -8.45 -30.15 2.35
C THR A 147 -8.82 -31.53 2.86
N ILE A 148 -10.12 -31.83 2.86
CA ILE A 148 -10.70 -33.12 3.25
C ILE A 148 -11.71 -33.59 2.21
N GLN A 149 -11.80 -34.90 2.03
CA GLN A 149 -12.84 -35.52 1.21
C GLN A 149 -14.15 -35.56 1.99
N ILE A 150 -15.25 -35.27 1.32
CA ILE A 150 -16.60 -35.40 1.82
C ILE A 150 -17.31 -36.48 1.02
N TYR A 151 -17.97 -37.40 1.71
CA TYR A 151 -18.91 -38.32 1.10
C TYR A 151 -20.33 -37.82 1.31
N VAL A 152 -21.11 -37.78 0.25
CA VAL A 152 -22.48 -37.27 0.24
C VAL A 152 -23.40 -38.39 -0.22
N ASP A 153 -24.37 -38.82 0.60
CA ASP A 153 -25.35 -39.83 0.21
C ASP A 153 -26.29 -39.35 -0.92
N ALA A 154 -26.86 -40.29 -1.67
CA ALA A 154 -27.76 -39.97 -2.80
C ALA A 154 -29.05 -39.28 -2.33
N HIS A 155 -29.52 -39.67 -1.15
CA HIS A 155 -30.75 -39.17 -0.55
C HIS A 155 -30.55 -37.91 0.30
N LEU A 156 -29.32 -37.38 0.40
CA LEU A 156 -29.08 -36.16 1.16
C LEU A 156 -29.71 -34.97 0.42
N VAL A 157 -30.64 -34.29 1.11
CA VAL A 157 -31.40 -33.17 0.57
C VAL A 157 -31.17 -31.89 1.36
N LEU A 158 -31.27 -30.75 0.67
CA LEU A 158 -31.45 -29.45 1.31
C LEU A 158 -32.95 -29.28 1.56
N ASN A 159 -33.32 -29.09 2.83
CA ASN A 159 -34.70 -28.85 3.20
C ASN A 159 -34.97 -27.35 3.24
N GLY A 160 -36.02 -26.93 2.54
CA GLY A 160 -36.55 -25.58 2.64
C GLY A 160 -37.09 -25.29 4.04
N GLY A 161 -36.95 -24.05 4.50
CA GLY A 161 -37.42 -23.66 5.82
C GLY A 161 -38.95 -23.62 5.89
N ASN A 162 -39.59 -24.68 6.40
CA ASN A 162 -40.86 -24.50 7.10
C ASN A 162 -40.52 -23.98 8.50
N LYS A 163 -40.79 -22.69 8.75
CA LYS A 163 -40.93 -22.21 10.13
C LYS A 163 -42.19 -22.83 10.74
N SER A 164 -42.13 -24.08 11.19
CA SER A 164 -42.98 -24.52 12.29
C SER A 164 -42.32 -24.01 13.57
N GLY A 165 -42.97 -23.05 14.21
CA GLY A 165 -42.53 -22.54 15.50
C GLY A 165 -42.54 -23.66 16.53
N GLU A 166 -41.36 -24.14 16.90
CA GLU A 166 -41.14 -24.74 18.21
C GLU A 166 -39.82 -24.19 18.76
N LYS A 167 -39.96 -23.47 19.87
CA LYS A 167 -38.86 -23.12 20.76
C LYS A 167 -38.13 -24.42 21.13
N ARG A 168 -36.89 -24.58 20.68
CA ARG A 168 -35.88 -25.28 21.48
C ARG A 168 -34.92 -24.25 22.01
N ASN A 169 -35.14 -23.92 23.28
CA ASN A 169 -34.17 -23.27 24.14
C ASN A 169 -32.92 -24.15 24.14
N ASP A 170 -31.82 -23.60 23.63
CA ASP A 170 -30.52 -23.67 24.28
C ASP A 170 -29.60 -22.69 23.55
N CYS A 171 -29.02 -21.78 24.34
CA CYS A 171 -28.06 -20.71 24.01
C CYS A 171 -28.61 -19.30 24.19
N LEU A 172 -28.79 -18.88 25.44
CA LEU A 172 -28.57 -17.51 25.87
C LEU A 172 -27.92 -17.52 27.27
N GLU A 173 -26.60 -17.33 27.30
CA GLU A 173 -25.99 -16.44 28.30
C GLU A 173 -25.40 -15.28 27.50
N SER A 174 -26.09 -14.15 27.58
CA SER A 174 -25.57 -12.84 27.21
C SER A 174 -25.87 -11.93 28.40
N ASP A 175 -24.83 -11.48 29.08
CA ASP A 175 -24.93 -10.34 29.99
C ASP A 175 -25.29 -9.08 29.19
N GLY A 176 -26.18 -8.27 29.79
CA GLY A 176 -26.72 -7.00 29.28
C GLY A 176 -25.67 -5.92 29.05
N GLU A 177 -26.00 -4.74 28.54
CA GLU A 177 -27.19 -3.94 28.83
C GLU A 177 -27.65 -3.07 27.64
N ASN A 178 -28.97 -2.91 27.56
CA ASN A 178 -29.79 -1.74 27.17
C ASN A 178 -29.19 -0.61 26.32
N ASP A 179 -29.86 -0.27 25.21
CA ASP A 179 -30.68 0.96 25.23
C ASP A 179 -31.72 1.03 24.10
N ARG A 180 -32.65 1.98 24.28
CA ARG A 180 -34.06 1.96 23.89
C ARG A 180 -34.38 2.24 22.41
N ALA A 181 -35.60 1.83 22.09
CA ALA A 181 -36.39 2.02 20.88
C ALA A 181 -36.36 3.44 20.26
N ASN A 182 -36.46 3.50 18.93
CA ASN A 182 -37.46 4.36 18.31
C ASN A 182 -37.95 3.78 16.98
N LYS A 183 -39.27 3.65 16.86
CA LYS A 183 -40.01 3.35 15.62
C LYS A 183 -40.17 4.66 14.87
N ASP A 184 -39.88 4.69 13.58
CA ASP A 184 -40.61 5.56 12.66
C ASP A 184 -40.64 4.97 11.25
N THR A 185 -41.84 5.05 10.69
CA THR A 185 -42.39 4.43 9.50
C THR A 185 -42.00 5.14 8.20
N CYS A 186 -41.70 4.37 7.15
CA CYS A 186 -41.65 4.85 5.76
C CYS A 186 -43.05 4.76 5.10
N PRO A 187 -43.50 5.75 4.32
CA PRO A 187 -44.75 5.66 3.58
C PRO A 187 -44.53 4.98 2.21
N GLY A 188 -45.48 4.15 1.81
CA GLY A 188 -45.48 3.42 0.55
C GLY A 188 -46.08 4.21 -0.62
N VAL A 189 -45.85 3.72 -1.85
CA VAL A 189 -46.65 4.02 -3.05
C VAL A 189 -46.62 2.81 -4.02
N THR A 190 -47.79 2.19 -4.13
CA THR A 190 -48.51 1.50 -5.22
C THR A 190 -47.82 0.88 -6.45
N GLN A 191 -48.22 -0.37 -6.72
CA GLN A 191 -48.25 -1.03 -8.03
C GLN A 191 -49.41 -0.50 -8.89
N ASN A 192 -49.17 -0.22 -10.19
CA ASN A 192 -49.92 -0.79 -11.34
C ASN A 192 -49.53 -0.16 -12.70
N GLU A 193 -49.80 -0.94 -13.76
CA GLU A 193 -49.87 -0.65 -15.22
C GLU A 193 -48.53 -0.68 -16.01
N ILE A 194 -48.19 -1.78 -16.71
CA ILE A 194 -48.64 -2.24 -18.05
C ILE A 194 -48.28 -1.24 -19.16
N ASN A 195 -47.30 -1.58 -20.00
CA ASN A 195 -47.54 -1.66 -21.45
C ASN A 195 -46.45 -2.43 -22.23
N SER A 196 -46.98 -3.21 -23.16
CA SER A 196 -46.37 -4.03 -24.20
C SER A 196 -45.46 -3.26 -25.15
N LEU A 197 -44.41 -3.92 -25.66
CA LEU A 197 -43.90 -3.68 -27.02
C LEU A 197 -43.46 -5.03 -27.62
N HIS A 198 -44.21 -5.47 -28.64
CA HIS A 198 -43.83 -6.50 -29.59
C HIS A 198 -42.66 -6.02 -30.47
N GLY A 199 -41.84 -6.98 -30.90
CA GLY A 199 -40.82 -6.80 -31.93
C GLY A 199 -40.31 -8.17 -32.38
N ASP A 200 -40.94 -8.67 -33.43
CA ASP A 200 -40.60 -9.91 -34.15
C ASP A 200 -39.20 -9.86 -34.77
N GLY A 201 -38.56 -11.03 -34.89
CA GLY A 201 -37.29 -11.21 -35.58
C GLY A 201 -36.77 -12.65 -35.55
N ASN A 202 -37.20 -13.42 -36.54
CA ASN A 202 -36.95 -14.83 -36.86
C ASN A 202 -35.58 -15.48 -36.51
N ALA A 203 -35.70 -16.66 -35.88
CA ALA A 203 -35.12 -17.97 -36.19
C ALA A 203 -33.81 -18.11 -36.99
N THR A 204 -32.88 -18.89 -36.43
CA THR A 204 -32.35 -20.11 -37.10
C THR A 204 -31.98 -21.18 -36.06
N HIS A 205 -32.26 -22.43 -36.45
CA HIS A 205 -32.24 -23.67 -35.65
C HIS A 205 -30.86 -24.10 -35.15
N GLY A 206 -30.85 -24.83 -34.03
CA GLY A 206 -29.71 -25.57 -33.49
C GLY A 206 -30.15 -26.50 -32.37
N GLU A 207 -30.79 -27.60 -32.78
CA GLU A 207 -31.16 -28.85 -32.10
C GLU A 207 -31.01 -28.97 -30.57
N GLY A 208 -32.15 -29.25 -29.94
CA GLY A 208 -32.27 -29.50 -28.51
C GLY A 208 -31.84 -30.90 -28.09
N SER A 209 -31.42 -31.00 -26.83
CA SER A 209 -31.52 -32.23 -26.05
C SER A 209 -32.62 -32.01 -25.00
N HIS A 210 -33.74 -32.69 -25.22
CA HIS A 210 -34.89 -32.75 -24.34
C HIS A 210 -34.53 -33.37 -22.98
N TRP A 211 -35.01 -32.74 -21.91
CA TRP A 211 -35.17 -33.36 -20.60
C TRP A 211 -36.37 -34.31 -20.65
N PRO A 212 -36.26 -35.61 -20.31
CA PRO A 212 -37.42 -36.47 -20.32
C PRO A 212 -38.29 -36.17 -19.10
N LEU A 213 -39.49 -35.65 -19.34
CA LEU A 213 -40.62 -35.83 -18.42
C LEU A 213 -41.01 -37.32 -18.45
N GLY A 214 -40.55 -38.07 -17.45
CA GLY A 214 -41.09 -39.38 -17.14
C GLY A 214 -42.22 -39.25 -16.13
N THR A 215 -43.45 -39.48 -16.58
CA THR A 215 -44.57 -39.86 -15.73
C THR A 215 -44.48 -41.36 -15.44
N GLN A 216 -44.31 -41.75 -14.18
CA GLN A 216 -45.09 -42.80 -13.52
C GLN A 216 -44.83 -42.82 -12.01
N GLY A 217 -45.95 -42.95 -11.28
CA GLY A 217 -46.20 -42.83 -9.84
C GLY A 217 -45.07 -43.04 -8.84
N GLU A 218 -44.94 -42.08 -7.92
CA GLU A 218 -44.62 -42.30 -6.50
C GLU A 218 -44.99 -41.03 -5.69
N ASN A 219 -45.93 -41.17 -4.74
CA ASN A 219 -46.35 -40.31 -3.62
C ASN A 219 -46.17 -38.76 -3.65
N PRO A 220 -47.27 -37.98 -3.49
CA PRO A 220 -47.24 -36.52 -3.43
C PRO A 220 -46.95 -36.02 -2.00
N HIS A 221 -45.69 -36.04 -1.54
CA HIS A 221 -45.33 -35.42 -0.23
C HIS A 221 -43.88 -34.86 -0.11
N LYS A 222 -43.17 -34.53 -1.19
CA LYS A 222 -41.80 -33.93 -1.11
C LYS A 222 -41.64 -32.66 -1.97
N GLU A 223 -42.50 -31.66 -1.81
CA GLU A 223 -42.43 -30.44 -2.64
C GLU A 223 -41.30 -29.45 -2.25
N ASN A 224 -40.70 -29.55 -1.05
CA ASN A 224 -39.71 -28.56 -0.55
C ASN A 224 -38.30 -29.13 -0.28
N SER A 225 -37.87 -30.14 -1.03
CA SER A 225 -36.53 -30.72 -0.86
C SER A 225 -35.82 -30.94 -2.19
N ILE A 226 -34.53 -30.62 -2.24
CA ILE A 226 -33.69 -30.85 -3.43
C ILE A 226 -32.42 -31.61 -3.07
N SER A 227 -31.99 -32.52 -3.94
CA SER A 227 -30.74 -33.24 -3.73
C SER A 227 -29.55 -32.27 -3.64
N VAL A 228 -28.77 -32.39 -2.56
CA VAL A 228 -27.55 -31.59 -2.35
C VAL A 228 -26.60 -31.72 -3.54
N ARG A 229 -26.50 -32.93 -4.11
CA ARG A 229 -25.62 -33.25 -5.25
C ARG A 229 -25.92 -32.42 -6.49
N LYS A 230 -27.18 -32.00 -6.71
CA LYS A 230 -27.60 -31.18 -7.86
C LYS A 230 -27.34 -29.68 -7.68
N ILE A 231 -27.35 -29.20 -6.42
CA ILE A 231 -27.26 -27.77 -6.09
C ILE A 231 -25.84 -27.32 -5.81
N ILE A 232 -25.09 -28.11 -5.03
CA ILE A 232 -23.73 -27.74 -4.61
C ILE A 232 -22.80 -27.85 -5.82
N GLU A 233 -22.07 -26.77 -6.08
CA GLU A 233 -21.13 -26.64 -7.19
C GLU A 233 -19.72 -26.33 -6.71
N VAL A 234 -18.75 -26.58 -7.59
CA VAL A 234 -17.38 -26.13 -7.36
C VAL A 234 -17.35 -24.60 -7.25
N GLY A 235 -16.71 -24.12 -6.18
CA GLY A 235 -16.62 -22.72 -5.79
C GLY A 235 -17.49 -22.35 -4.59
N ASP A 236 -18.57 -23.09 -4.30
CA ASP A 236 -19.49 -22.79 -3.20
C ASP A 236 -18.81 -22.92 -1.84
N PHE A 237 -19.20 -22.09 -0.87
CA PHE A 237 -18.86 -22.30 0.53
C PHE A 237 -19.98 -23.03 1.25
N VAL A 238 -19.59 -24.04 2.03
CA VAL A 238 -20.52 -24.92 2.75
C VAL A 238 -20.08 -25.13 4.18
N ALA A 239 -21.06 -25.30 5.07
CA ALA A 239 -20.87 -25.93 6.37
C ALA A 239 -21.36 -27.39 6.28
N ILE A 240 -20.58 -28.31 6.82
CA ILE A 240 -20.87 -29.75 6.73
C ILE A 240 -20.82 -30.31 8.14
N LYS A 241 -21.93 -30.89 8.56
CA LYS A 241 -22.03 -31.68 9.78
C LYS A 241 -22.05 -33.16 9.42
N GLY A 242 -21.23 -33.94 10.10
CA GLY A 242 -21.12 -35.37 9.82
C GLY A 242 -20.11 -36.07 10.68
N PHE A 243 -19.82 -37.33 10.36
CA PHE A 243 -18.91 -38.18 11.13
C PHE A 243 -17.71 -38.61 10.29
N VAL A 244 -16.60 -38.95 10.95
CA VAL A 244 -15.34 -39.27 10.26
C VAL A 244 -15.30 -40.75 9.89
N ARG A 245 -14.81 -41.04 8.70
CA ARG A 245 -14.49 -42.39 8.23
C ARG A 245 -13.16 -42.39 7.46
N LYS A 246 -12.47 -43.52 7.41
CA LYS A 246 -11.36 -43.71 6.49
C LYS A 246 -11.83 -44.55 5.31
N SER A 247 -11.61 -44.08 4.09
CA SER A 247 -11.96 -44.86 2.90
C SER A 247 -11.15 -46.16 2.86
N GLN A 248 -11.59 -47.14 2.06
CA GLN A 248 -10.80 -48.36 1.83
C GLN A 248 -9.41 -48.04 1.23
N ARG A 249 -9.28 -46.90 0.54
CA ARG A 249 -8.02 -46.38 -0.02
C ARG A 249 -7.18 -45.60 1.00
N GLY A 250 -7.59 -45.54 2.27
CA GLY A 250 -6.85 -44.88 3.34
C GLY A 250 -7.09 -43.38 3.48
N GLU A 251 -8.00 -42.77 2.72
CA GLU A 251 -8.27 -41.32 2.79
C GLU A 251 -9.25 -40.98 3.91
N ILE A 252 -8.85 -40.06 4.81
CA ILE A 252 -9.76 -39.49 5.81
C ILE A 252 -10.87 -38.70 5.11
N THR A 253 -12.11 -39.10 5.37
CA THR A 253 -13.32 -38.62 4.71
C THR A 253 -14.36 -38.25 5.77
N LEU A 254 -14.99 -37.09 5.63
CA LEU A 254 -16.17 -36.74 6.41
C LEU A 254 -17.41 -37.26 5.68
N HIS A 255 -18.16 -38.16 6.31
CA HIS A 255 -19.45 -38.60 5.82
C HIS A 255 -20.48 -37.54 6.21
N ALA A 256 -21.06 -36.86 5.23
CA ALA A 256 -21.98 -35.76 5.46
C ALA A 256 -23.38 -36.25 5.85
N GLU A 257 -23.87 -35.74 6.98
CA GLU A 257 -25.26 -35.93 7.43
C GLU A 257 -26.11 -34.70 7.15
N GLU A 258 -25.51 -33.51 7.23
CA GLU A 258 -26.17 -32.25 6.89
C GLU A 258 -25.17 -31.34 6.17
N ILE A 259 -25.63 -30.68 5.10
CA ILE A 259 -24.84 -29.69 4.37
C ILE A 259 -25.65 -28.39 4.31
N PHE A 260 -25.04 -27.30 4.77
CA PHE A 260 -25.60 -25.97 4.71
C PHE A 260 -24.82 -25.14 3.71
N LEU A 261 -25.52 -24.46 2.80
CA LEU A 261 -24.91 -23.51 1.89
C LEU A 261 -24.63 -22.20 2.64
N LEU A 262 -23.38 -21.74 2.63
CA LEU A 262 -22.97 -20.48 3.25
C LEU A 262 -22.81 -19.36 2.21
N THR A 263 -22.40 -19.72 1.00
CA THR A 263 -22.23 -18.76 -0.11
C THR A 263 -22.31 -19.50 -1.43
N LYS A 264 -23.28 -19.12 -2.28
CA LYS A 264 -23.34 -19.60 -3.66
C LYS A 264 -22.30 -18.89 -4.53
N ALA A 265 -21.41 -19.65 -5.18
CA ALA A 265 -20.48 -19.13 -6.17
C ALA A 265 -21.15 -19.07 -7.54
N LEU A 266 -21.22 -17.86 -8.11
CA LEU A 266 -21.85 -17.59 -9.40
C LEU A 266 -20.90 -17.75 -10.60
N LEU A 267 -19.60 -17.88 -10.35
CA LEU A 267 -18.59 -18.08 -11.39
C LEU A 267 -17.79 -19.36 -11.10
N PRO A 268 -17.38 -20.11 -12.15
CA PRO A 268 -16.46 -21.23 -12.00
C PRO A 268 -15.12 -20.80 -11.41
N LEU A 269 -14.47 -21.74 -10.72
CA LEU A 269 -13.03 -21.64 -10.48
C LEU A 269 -12.28 -21.86 -11.80
N PRO A 270 -11.20 -21.13 -12.08
CA PRO A 270 -10.45 -21.32 -13.32
C PRO A 270 -9.82 -22.71 -13.37
N ASP A 271 -9.74 -23.28 -14.58
CA ASP A 271 -9.06 -24.55 -14.80
C ASP A 271 -7.60 -24.47 -14.35
N LYS A 272 -7.16 -25.43 -13.52
CA LYS A 272 -5.80 -25.49 -12.97
C LYS A 272 -4.70 -25.38 -14.04
N TYR A 273 -4.95 -25.88 -15.25
CA TYR A 273 -3.96 -25.98 -16.33
C TYR A 273 -4.13 -24.96 -17.45
N LYS A 274 -5.36 -24.49 -17.73
CA LYS A 274 -5.66 -23.59 -18.84
C LYS A 274 -5.91 -22.15 -18.39
N GLY A 275 -6.54 -21.94 -17.22
CA GLY A 275 -7.06 -20.63 -16.80
C GLY A 275 -6.02 -19.66 -16.23
N MET A 276 -4.82 -20.14 -15.86
CA MET A 276 -3.81 -19.34 -15.17
C MET A 276 -2.40 -19.55 -15.72
N LYS A 277 -2.23 -19.54 -17.05
CA LYS A 277 -0.89 -19.38 -17.66
C LYS A 277 -0.51 -17.91 -17.78
N ASP A 278 -1.48 -17.04 -18.06
CA ASP A 278 -1.25 -15.60 -18.18
C ASP A 278 -0.82 -14.99 -16.83
N VAL A 279 0.40 -14.44 -16.83
CA VAL A 279 1.03 -13.79 -15.68
C VAL A 279 0.24 -12.56 -15.24
N GLU A 280 -0.31 -11.80 -16.19
CA GLU A 280 -1.05 -10.58 -15.87
C GLU A 280 -2.39 -10.91 -15.21
N TYR A 281 -3.10 -11.91 -15.74
CA TYR A 281 -4.32 -12.44 -15.15
C TYR A 281 -4.12 -12.89 -13.70
N LYS A 282 -3.01 -13.60 -13.40
CA LYS A 282 -2.66 -14.04 -12.03
C LYS A 282 -2.53 -12.85 -11.08
N TYR A 283 -1.80 -11.82 -11.50
CA TYR A 283 -1.55 -10.65 -10.69
C TYR A 283 -2.82 -9.83 -10.44
N ARG A 284 -3.73 -9.75 -11.43
CA ARG A 284 -5.02 -9.06 -11.29
C ARG A 284 -6.01 -9.84 -10.42
N LYS A 285 -6.13 -11.14 -10.64
CA LYS A 285 -7.08 -12.02 -9.94
C LYS A 285 -6.39 -12.86 -8.89
N ARG A 286 -5.66 -12.21 -7.99
CA ARG A 286 -4.83 -12.89 -7.00
C ARG A 286 -5.61 -13.84 -6.09
N TYR A 287 -6.86 -13.50 -5.80
CA TYR A 287 -7.76 -14.36 -5.04
C TYR A 287 -8.01 -15.72 -5.71
N LEU A 288 -7.91 -15.82 -7.05
CA LEU A 288 -7.94 -17.11 -7.77
C LEU A 288 -6.55 -17.75 -7.80
N ASP A 289 -5.50 -16.94 -7.98
CA ASP A 289 -4.11 -17.38 -7.97
C ASP A 289 -3.78 -18.19 -6.71
N PHE A 290 -4.07 -17.64 -5.53
CA PHE A 290 -3.80 -18.29 -4.25
C PHE A 290 -4.63 -19.55 -3.98
N LEU A 291 -5.76 -19.74 -4.68
CA LEU A 291 -6.56 -20.96 -4.55
C LEU A 291 -5.92 -22.13 -5.31
N ILE A 292 -5.22 -21.86 -6.41
CA ILE A 292 -4.67 -22.88 -7.31
C ILE A 292 -3.18 -23.08 -7.07
N ASN A 293 -2.43 -21.98 -6.98
CA ASN A 293 -0.97 -21.98 -6.85
C ASN A 293 -0.59 -21.83 -5.36
N LYS A 294 -0.46 -22.97 -4.69
CA LYS A 294 -0.08 -23.02 -3.27
C LYS A 294 1.28 -22.38 -3.00
N ASP A 295 2.24 -22.54 -3.91
CA ASP A 295 3.59 -21.97 -3.76
C ASP A 295 3.56 -20.44 -3.77
N GLU A 296 2.77 -19.83 -4.66
CA GLU A 296 2.62 -18.36 -4.70
C GLU A 296 1.89 -17.83 -3.46
N LYS A 297 0.88 -18.58 -2.97
CA LYS A 297 0.24 -18.27 -1.67
C LYS A 297 1.26 -18.31 -0.53
N GLU A 298 2.13 -19.31 -0.49
CA GLU A 298 3.12 -19.48 0.57
C GLU A 298 4.18 -18.37 0.58
N LYS A 299 4.60 -17.87 -0.59
CA LYS A 299 5.50 -16.70 -0.69
C LYS A 299 4.90 -15.47 -0.01
N ILE A 300 3.60 -15.26 -0.19
CA ILE A 300 2.87 -14.12 0.38
C ILE A 300 2.66 -14.30 1.89
N LEU A 301 2.36 -15.52 2.35
CA LEU A 301 2.32 -15.81 3.79
C LEU A 301 3.70 -15.57 4.44
N THR A 302 4.77 -16.06 3.79
CA THR A 302 6.15 -15.88 4.25
C THR A 302 6.50 -14.40 4.41
N ARG A 303 6.04 -13.52 3.50
CA ARG A 303 6.20 -12.07 3.64
C ARG A 303 5.65 -11.55 4.98
N PHE A 304 4.42 -11.93 5.32
CA PHE A 304 3.80 -11.49 6.58
C PHE A 304 4.51 -12.09 7.80
N GLU A 305 4.99 -13.33 7.71
CA GLU A 305 5.79 -13.96 8.77
C GLU A 305 7.14 -13.24 8.96
N VAL A 306 7.80 -12.82 7.87
CA VAL A 306 9.07 -12.07 7.91
C VAL A 306 8.89 -10.72 8.61
N ILE A 307 7.85 -9.96 8.26
CA ILE A 307 7.54 -8.68 8.92
C ILE A 307 7.31 -8.88 10.42
N GLN A 308 6.51 -9.88 10.79
CA GLN A 308 6.26 -10.22 12.19
C GLN A 308 7.55 -10.62 12.94
N GLU A 309 8.44 -11.36 12.29
CA GLU A 309 9.71 -11.77 12.89
C GLU A 309 10.66 -10.59 13.10
N ILE A 310 10.76 -9.69 12.13
CA ILE A 310 11.55 -8.47 12.28
C ILE A 310 11.00 -7.61 13.43
N ARG A 311 9.67 -7.42 13.50
CA ARG A 311 9.03 -6.71 14.61
C ARG A 311 9.38 -7.34 15.96
N LYS A 312 9.26 -8.68 16.08
CA LYS A 312 9.66 -9.41 17.30
C LYS A 312 11.12 -9.19 17.67
N PHE A 313 12.02 -9.21 16.69
CA PHE A 313 13.45 -8.95 16.90
C PHE A 313 13.71 -7.54 17.45
N LEU A 314 13.06 -6.52 16.87
CA LEU A 314 13.23 -5.12 17.28
C LEU A 314 12.62 -4.84 18.66
N LEU A 315 11.41 -5.34 18.92
CA LEU A 315 10.76 -5.22 20.23
C LEU A 315 11.56 -5.91 21.33
N LYS A 316 12.15 -7.09 21.07
CA LYS A 316 13.05 -7.76 22.02
C LYS A 316 14.29 -6.93 22.34
N LYS A 317 14.75 -6.12 21.39
CA LYS A 317 15.84 -5.16 21.58
C LYS A 317 15.39 -3.81 22.18
N LYS A 318 14.12 -3.69 22.58
CA LYS A 318 13.47 -2.49 23.16
C LYS A 318 13.33 -1.31 22.18
N TYR A 319 13.33 -1.55 20.87
CA TYR A 319 13.02 -0.47 19.92
C TYR A 319 11.53 -0.14 19.99
N LEU A 320 11.19 1.14 19.96
CA LEU A 320 9.81 1.62 19.94
C LEU A 320 9.30 1.67 18.49
N GLU A 321 8.18 0.99 18.21
CA GLU A 321 7.47 1.14 16.93
C GLU A 321 6.70 2.46 16.96
N VAL A 322 6.88 3.29 15.93
CA VAL A 322 6.21 4.59 15.76
C VAL A 322 5.48 4.65 14.42
N ASP A 323 4.68 5.68 14.19
CA ASP A 323 4.06 5.98 12.90
C ASP A 323 4.17 7.48 12.60
N THR A 324 4.34 7.83 11.32
CA THR A 324 4.59 9.21 10.87
C THR A 324 3.69 9.57 9.67
N PRO A 325 3.46 10.86 9.39
CA PRO A 325 2.52 11.27 8.34
C PRO A 325 2.87 10.71 6.96
N ILE A 326 1.87 10.12 6.29
CA ILE A 326 1.94 9.70 4.89
C ILE A 326 1.78 10.91 3.95
N LEU A 327 0.84 11.80 4.26
CA LEU A 327 0.62 13.05 3.54
C LEU A 327 1.52 14.12 4.15
N GLN A 328 2.35 14.74 3.31
CA GLN A 328 3.37 15.70 3.72
C GLN A 328 3.29 16.94 2.83
N SER A 329 3.49 18.12 3.40
CA SER A 329 3.54 19.37 2.61
C SER A 329 4.80 19.45 1.75
N ILE A 330 5.91 18.88 2.23
CA ILE A 330 7.19 18.83 1.51
C ILE A 330 7.65 17.36 1.47
N PRO A 331 7.90 16.78 0.29
CA PRO A 331 8.41 15.42 0.18
C PRO A 331 9.91 15.40 0.47
N GLY A 332 10.35 14.55 1.41
CA GLY A 332 11.75 14.49 1.83
C GLY A 332 12.22 13.08 2.24
N GLY A 333 13.49 12.98 2.65
CA GLY A 333 14.10 11.73 3.13
C GLY A 333 14.58 10.76 2.04
N ALA A 334 14.40 11.08 0.76
CA ALA A 334 14.97 10.30 -0.34
C ALA A 334 15.15 11.17 -1.59
N SER A 335 15.87 10.63 -2.58
CA SER A 335 15.94 11.21 -3.93
C SER A 335 15.00 10.42 -4.86
N ALA A 336 13.73 10.82 -4.90
CA ALA A 336 12.71 10.17 -5.72
C ALA A 336 11.64 11.18 -6.16
N LYS A 337 10.94 10.89 -7.26
CA LYS A 337 9.80 11.71 -7.69
C LYS A 337 8.58 11.40 -6.81
N PRO A 338 7.94 12.39 -6.16
CA PRO A 338 6.79 12.15 -5.30
C PRO A 338 5.49 11.95 -6.11
N PHE A 339 4.47 11.39 -5.47
CA PHE A 339 3.10 11.53 -5.92
C PHE A 339 2.48 12.76 -5.28
N GLU A 340 1.80 13.55 -6.08
CA GLU A 340 1.09 14.75 -5.65
C GLU A 340 -0.40 14.46 -5.49
N THR A 341 -1.02 15.07 -4.49
CA THR A 341 -2.46 15.02 -4.22
C THR A 341 -2.93 16.35 -3.65
N PHE A 342 -4.25 16.48 -3.46
CA PHE A 342 -4.86 17.76 -3.10
C PHE A 342 -5.92 17.59 -2.01
N LEU A 343 -5.71 18.26 -0.88
CA LEU A 343 -6.64 18.30 0.24
C LEU A 343 -7.66 19.43 0.03
N LYS A 344 -8.84 19.05 -0.46
CA LYS A 344 -9.90 20.00 -0.86
C LYS A 344 -10.39 20.90 0.27
N SER A 345 -10.49 20.41 1.50
CA SER A 345 -11.03 21.19 2.63
C SER A 345 -10.15 22.37 3.03
N LEU A 346 -8.83 22.26 2.81
CA LEU A 346 -7.86 23.30 3.15
C LEU A 346 -7.28 23.99 1.90
N ASN A 347 -7.69 23.56 0.70
CA ASN A 347 -7.12 24.04 -0.56
C ASN A 347 -5.59 23.87 -0.63
N LEU A 348 -5.07 22.73 -0.14
CA LEU A 348 -3.62 22.45 -0.01
C LEU A 348 -3.15 21.35 -0.96
N VAL A 349 -2.02 21.59 -1.63
CA VAL A 349 -1.26 20.54 -2.31
C VAL A 349 -0.47 19.76 -1.26
N LEU A 350 -0.53 18.44 -1.34
CA LEU A 350 0.20 17.53 -0.46
C LEU A 350 0.89 16.45 -1.29
N TYR A 351 1.92 15.86 -0.72
CA TYR A 351 2.68 14.80 -1.34
C TYR A 351 2.57 13.52 -0.52
N LEU A 352 2.51 12.38 -1.20
CA LEU A 352 2.73 11.10 -0.54
C LEU A 352 4.22 10.95 -0.24
N ARG A 353 4.53 10.54 1.00
CA ARG A 353 5.92 10.37 1.46
C ARG A 353 6.74 9.43 0.57
N ILE A 354 7.95 9.87 0.24
CA ILE A 354 8.96 9.05 -0.45
C ILE A 354 9.86 8.26 0.54
N ALA A 355 9.94 8.75 1.77
CA ALA A 355 10.56 8.14 2.95
C ALA A 355 10.03 8.81 4.25
N PRO A 356 9.97 8.11 5.39
CA PRO A 356 9.63 8.66 6.70
C PRO A 356 10.79 9.38 7.43
N GLU A 357 12.03 9.25 6.93
CA GLU A 357 13.29 9.67 7.57
C GLU A 357 13.25 11.00 8.35
N LEU A 358 12.78 12.09 7.73
CA LEU A 358 12.83 13.42 8.36
C LEU A 358 11.95 13.49 9.62
N TYR A 359 10.79 12.83 9.61
CA TYR A 359 9.89 12.77 10.76
C TYR A 359 10.43 11.85 11.85
N LEU A 360 11.03 10.73 11.48
CA LEU A 360 11.66 9.82 12.45
C LEU A 360 12.82 10.50 13.17
N LYS A 361 13.61 11.33 12.49
CA LYS A 361 14.64 12.15 13.13
C LYS A 361 14.06 13.21 14.06
N LYS A 362 12.94 13.85 13.71
CA LYS A 362 12.20 14.75 14.61
C LYS A 362 11.78 14.03 15.91
N LEU A 363 11.41 12.75 15.83
CA LEU A 363 11.12 11.93 17.03
C LEU A 363 12.38 11.60 17.85
N ILE A 364 13.54 11.40 17.22
CA ILE A 364 14.81 11.26 17.95
C ILE A 364 15.16 12.57 18.68
N ILE A 365 14.96 13.72 18.03
CA ILE A 365 15.18 15.05 18.63
C ILE A 365 14.25 15.27 19.83
N SER A 366 12.99 14.84 19.75
CA SER A 366 12.03 15.00 20.86
C SER A 366 12.39 14.17 22.10
N GLY A 367 13.30 13.20 21.97
CA GLY A 367 13.72 12.34 23.09
C GLY A 367 12.69 11.29 23.49
N ILE A 368 11.68 11.00 22.66
CA ILE A 368 10.65 9.99 22.97
C ILE A 368 11.24 8.60 23.21
N SER A 369 12.33 8.27 22.52
CA SER A 369 13.10 7.04 22.68
C SER A 369 14.47 7.19 22.03
N GLU A 370 15.50 6.56 22.60
CA GLU A 370 16.82 6.46 21.97
C GLU A 370 16.83 5.55 20.73
N GLN A 371 15.78 4.75 20.54
CA GLN A 371 15.73 3.76 19.46
C GLN A 371 14.30 3.52 18.99
N ILE A 372 14.06 3.83 17.73
CA ILE A 372 12.75 3.78 17.09
C ILE A 372 12.82 3.02 15.77
N PHE A 373 11.67 2.53 15.32
CA PHE A 373 11.52 2.01 13.97
C PHE A 373 10.10 2.22 13.46
N GLU A 374 9.96 2.22 12.13
CA GLU A 374 8.66 2.26 11.46
C GLU A 374 8.66 1.31 10.25
N PHE A 375 7.57 0.54 10.11
CA PHE A 375 7.24 -0.14 8.85
C PHE A 375 6.36 0.78 8.00
N SER A 376 6.98 1.49 7.08
CA SER A 376 6.32 2.52 6.27
C SER A 376 5.95 2.03 4.88
N LYS A 377 4.77 2.45 4.41
CA LYS A 377 4.45 2.49 2.99
C LYS A 377 5.02 3.78 2.40
N CYS A 378 5.92 3.62 1.43
CA CYS A 378 6.53 4.72 0.69
C CYS A 378 6.05 4.69 -0.76
N PHE A 379 5.92 5.89 -1.33
CA PHE A 379 5.33 6.10 -2.65
C PHE A 379 6.33 6.84 -3.54
N ARG A 380 6.83 6.21 -4.59
CA ARG A 380 7.76 6.80 -5.55
C ARG A 380 7.18 6.73 -6.96
N ASN A 381 6.96 7.89 -7.57
CA ASN A 381 6.37 8.05 -8.89
C ASN A 381 7.41 7.80 -9.99
N GLU A 382 7.86 6.56 -10.06
CA GLU A 382 8.93 6.07 -10.93
C GLU A 382 8.44 4.90 -11.80
N GLY A 383 9.30 4.41 -12.69
CA GLY A 383 8.98 3.30 -13.59
C GLY A 383 8.76 1.97 -12.86
N LEU A 384 7.85 1.14 -13.40
CA LEU A 384 7.66 -0.25 -12.97
C LEU A 384 8.81 -1.14 -13.49
N SER A 385 9.34 -2.01 -12.63
CA SER A 385 10.33 -3.03 -13.05
C SER A 385 10.09 -4.37 -12.35
N THR A 386 11.00 -5.32 -12.53
CA THR A 386 11.02 -6.58 -11.75
C THR A 386 11.31 -6.36 -10.27
N VAL A 387 11.93 -5.24 -9.88
CA VAL A 387 12.35 -4.94 -8.50
C VAL A 387 11.78 -3.61 -7.96
N HIS A 388 10.99 -2.89 -8.77
CA HIS A 388 10.38 -1.61 -8.41
C HIS A 388 8.86 -1.66 -8.56
N ASN A 389 8.16 -1.30 -7.49
CA ASN A 389 6.72 -1.04 -7.47
C ASN A 389 6.50 0.35 -6.85
N PRO A 390 5.66 1.23 -7.44
CA PRO A 390 5.49 2.61 -6.99
C PRO A 390 5.10 2.74 -5.51
N GLU A 391 4.34 1.79 -4.98
CA GLU A 391 4.11 1.63 -3.55
C GLU A 391 4.92 0.44 -3.04
N PHE A 392 5.75 0.64 -2.03
CA PHE A 392 6.54 -0.44 -1.43
C PHE A 392 6.66 -0.27 0.09
N THR A 393 7.08 -1.34 0.77
CA THR A 393 7.25 -1.36 2.23
C THR A 393 8.73 -1.15 2.57
N LEU A 394 9.01 -0.07 3.28
CA LEU A 394 10.32 0.27 3.80
C LEU A 394 10.29 0.10 5.32
N LEU A 395 11.34 -0.50 5.87
CA LEU A 395 11.59 -0.46 7.31
C LEU A 395 12.68 0.56 7.57
N GLU A 396 12.38 1.60 8.33
CA GLU A 396 13.40 2.53 8.81
C GLU A 396 13.64 2.37 10.31
N ILE A 397 14.90 2.45 10.71
CA ILE A 397 15.38 2.21 12.07
C ILE A 397 16.36 3.32 12.43
N TYR A 398 16.14 3.97 13.56
CA TYR A 398 17.04 5.00 14.09
C TYR A 398 17.47 4.62 15.50
N LYS A 399 18.75 4.83 15.79
CA LYS A 399 19.30 4.62 17.14
C LYS A 399 20.25 5.77 17.51
N ALA A 400 19.90 6.52 18.55
CA ALA A 400 20.76 7.49 19.20
C ALA A 400 22.01 6.83 19.80
N TYR A 401 23.05 7.64 19.95
CA TYR A 401 24.39 7.22 20.38
C TYR A 401 24.96 6.07 19.53
N SER A 402 24.74 6.15 18.22
CA SER A 402 25.22 5.14 17.26
C SER A 402 25.71 5.77 15.95
N ASN A 403 26.16 4.94 15.00
CA ASN A 403 26.78 5.37 13.75
C ASN A 403 26.67 4.29 12.67
N TYR A 404 27.14 4.60 11.46
CA TYR A 404 27.10 3.67 10.32
C TYR A 404 27.80 2.31 10.59
N LYS A 405 28.88 2.28 11.39
CA LYS A 405 29.60 1.03 11.73
C LYS A 405 28.75 0.13 12.61
N TYR A 406 27.98 0.71 13.53
CA TYR A 406 26.98 -0.03 14.30
C TYR A 406 25.90 -0.57 13.37
N MET A 407 25.37 0.26 12.46
CA MET A 407 24.30 -0.13 11.54
C MET A 407 24.70 -1.25 10.58
N ILE A 408 25.96 -1.29 10.11
CA ILE A 408 26.49 -2.43 9.34
C ILE A 408 26.37 -3.74 10.14
N LYS A 409 26.83 -3.75 11.40
CA LYS A 409 26.75 -4.96 12.25
C LYS A 409 25.30 -5.32 12.57
N PHE A 410 24.46 -4.30 12.76
CA PHE A 410 23.06 -4.46 13.11
C PHE A 410 22.26 -5.11 11.98
N VAL A 411 22.37 -4.59 10.75
CA VAL A 411 21.65 -5.13 9.59
C VAL A 411 22.07 -6.56 9.28
N GLU A 412 23.38 -6.87 9.37
CA GLU A 412 23.91 -8.22 9.19
C GLU A 412 23.30 -9.18 10.23
N GLY A 413 23.27 -8.79 11.50
CA GLY A 413 22.67 -9.59 12.57
C GLY A 413 21.16 -9.79 12.44
N LEU A 414 20.43 -8.74 12.05
CA LEU A 414 18.98 -8.77 11.84
C LEU A 414 18.64 -9.75 10.70
N ILE A 415 19.23 -9.56 9.52
CA ILE A 415 18.94 -10.40 8.35
C ILE A 415 19.32 -11.85 8.61
N LYS A 416 20.48 -12.13 9.23
CA LYS A 416 20.88 -13.50 9.59
C LYS A 416 19.89 -14.16 10.55
N THR A 417 19.41 -13.42 11.55
CA THR A 417 18.45 -13.94 12.53
C THR A 417 17.13 -14.31 11.86
N VAL A 418 16.60 -13.43 11.02
CA VAL A 418 15.38 -13.65 10.25
C VAL A 418 15.58 -14.83 9.30
N ALA A 419 16.63 -14.83 8.49
CA ALA A 419 16.92 -15.89 7.53
C ALA A 419 17.05 -17.27 8.18
N LYS A 420 17.67 -17.37 9.37
CA LYS A 420 17.80 -18.64 10.11
C LYS A 420 16.43 -19.25 10.43
N LYS A 421 15.42 -18.45 10.77
CA LYS A 421 14.07 -18.94 11.07
C LYS A 421 13.40 -19.58 9.86
N PHE A 422 13.63 -19.03 8.66
CA PHE A 422 13.00 -19.51 7.44
C PHE A 422 13.87 -20.49 6.62
N SER A 423 15.06 -20.81 7.13
CA SER A 423 16.07 -21.68 6.50
C SER A 423 15.59 -23.09 6.13
N LEU A 424 14.64 -23.65 6.89
CA LEU A 424 14.10 -24.99 6.67
C LEU A 424 12.95 -25.02 5.65
N ARG A 425 12.27 -23.88 5.45
CA ARG A 425 11.11 -23.76 4.54
C ARG A 425 11.48 -23.26 3.16
N LEU A 426 12.61 -22.58 3.03
CA LEU A 426 13.00 -21.88 1.82
C LEU A 426 14.22 -22.57 1.21
N ASN A 427 14.17 -22.85 -0.09
CA ASN A 427 15.33 -23.19 -0.92
C ASN A 427 16.23 -21.95 -1.10
N ILE A 428 16.52 -21.24 -0.01
CA ILE A 428 17.58 -20.24 0.01
C ILE A 428 18.86 -21.03 -0.20
N ASP A 429 19.67 -20.61 -1.17
CA ASP A 429 21.02 -21.14 -1.34
C ASP A 429 21.74 -21.01 0.01
N LYS A 430 21.89 -22.14 0.72
CA LYS A 430 22.33 -22.21 2.11
C LYS A 430 23.75 -21.65 2.30
N GLY A 431 24.47 -21.34 1.21
CA GLY A 431 25.74 -20.63 1.27
C GLY A 431 25.61 -19.10 1.40
N LEU A 432 24.52 -18.49 0.89
CA LEU A 432 24.49 -17.06 0.60
C LEU A 432 24.52 -16.18 1.85
N LEU A 433 23.69 -16.49 2.86
CA LEU A 433 23.49 -15.64 4.04
C LEU A 433 24.27 -16.09 5.29
N TYR A 434 24.80 -17.31 5.29
CA TYR A 434 25.36 -17.96 6.49
C TYR A 434 26.87 -17.78 6.68
N GLN A 435 27.51 -17.00 5.80
CA GLN A 435 28.90 -16.60 5.98
C GLN A 435 29.11 -15.92 7.33
N LYS A 436 30.21 -16.25 8.03
CA LYS A 436 30.48 -15.74 9.39
C LYS A 436 30.53 -14.20 9.43
N LYS A 437 31.10 -13.57 8.40
CA LYS A 437 31.10 -12.11 8.19
C LYS A 437 30.88 -11.81 6.71
N TRP A 438 30.08 -10.80 6.41
CA TRP A 438 29.88 -10.34 5.04
C TRP A 438 31.05 -9.47 4.56
N LYS A 439 31.31 -9.48 3.24
CA LYS A 439 32.38 -8.69 2.62
C LYS A 439 32.12 -7.20 2.86
N LYS A 440 33.17 -6.44 3.17
CA LYS A 440 33.10 -4.98 3.36
C LYS A 440 34.13 -4.32 2.48
N ILE A 441 33.71 -3.39 1.63
CA ILE A 441 34.58 -2.69 0.69
C ILE A 441 34.22 -1.20 0.62
N SER A 442 35.21 -0.34 0.49
CA SER A 442 34.97 1.08 0.25
C SER A 442 34.40 1.28 -1.17
N PHE A 443 33.46 2.20 -1.32
CA PHE A 443 32.86 2.57 -2.59
C PHE A 443 33.91 2.95 -3.64
N MET A 444 34.89 3.79 -3.27
CA MET A 444 35.94 4.18 -4.21
C MET A 444 36.88 3.03 -4.57
N LYS A 445 37.10 2.11 -3.64
CA LYS A 445 37.90 0.91 -3.90
C LYS A 445 37.20 0.00 -4.90
N ILE A 446 35.91 -0.30 -4.71
CA ILE A 446 35.19 -1.20 -5.63
C ILE A 446 35.05 -0.58 -7.03
N VAL A 447 34.80 0.73 -7.12
CA VAL A 447 34.80 1.43 -8.42
C VAL A 447 36.17 1.32 -9.09
N LYS A 448 37.26 1.55 -8.35
CA LYS A 448 38.63 1.40 -8.90
C LYS A 448 38.93 -0.03 -9.33
N ASP A 449 38.54 -1.03 -8.54
CA ASP A 449 38.82 -2.45 -8.83
C ASP A 449 38.12 -2.90 -10.14
N TYR A 450 36.96 -2.35 -10.49
CA TYR A 450 36.20 -2.70 -11.71
C TYR A 450 36.51 -1.79 -12.93
N THR A 451 36.90 -0.53 -12.70
CA THR A 451 37.11 0.44 -13.80
C THR A 451 38.58 0.70 -14.09
N CYS A 452 39.49 0.26 -13.22
CA CYS A 452 40.91 0.63 -13.22
C CYS A 452 41.19 2.13 -13.03
N VAL A 453 40.17 2.97 -12.78
CA VAL A 453 40.30 4.43 -12.64
C VAL A 453 40.10 4.85 -11.18
N ASN A 454 40.99 5.71 -10.68
CA ASN A 454 40.86 6.30 -9.34
C ASN A 454 40.11 7.63 -9.39
N PHE A 455 38.79 7.58 -9.35
CA PHE A 455 37.93 8.77 -9.38
C PHE A 455 38.11 9.73 -8.18
N LEU A 456 38.69 9.28 -7.06
CA LEU A 456 38.82 10.09 -5.85
C LEU A 456 39.70 11.33 -6.09
N ASN A 457 40.73 11.16 -6.91
CA ASN A 457 41.73 12.20 -7.19
C ASN A 457 41.32 13.09 -8.37
N LEU A 458 40.21 12.80 -9.05
CA LEU A 458 39.76 13.56 -10.21
C LEU A 458 38.90 14.76 -9.79
N SER A 459 39.02 15.85 -10.54
CA SER A 459 38.02 16.93 -10.57
C SER A 459 36.72 16.46 -11.23
N PHE A 460 35.66 17.27 -11.16
CA PHE A 460 34.39 16.98 -11.81
C PHE A 460 34.56 16.75 -13.32
N ASP A 461 35.22 17.66 -14.04
CA ASP A 461 35.39 17.56 -15.49
C ASP A 461 36.22 16.34 -15.90
N GLN A 462 37.28 16.05 -15.16
CA GLN A 462 38.09 14.85 -15.38
C GLN A 462 37.27 13.58 -15.13
N ALA A 463 36.53 13.52 -14.02
CA ALA A 463 35.66 12.37 -13.71
C ALA A 463 34.58 12.17 -14.78
N TYR A 464 33.97 13.25 -15.27
CA TYR A 464 32.96 13.20 -16.33
C TYR A 464 33.52 12.67 -17.65
N ASN A 465 34.71 13.14 -18.04
CA ASN A 465 35.38 12.67 -19.25
C ASN A 465 35.81 11.20 -19.14
N GLU A 466 36.34 10.77 -17.98
CA GLU A 466 36.65 9.36 -17.74
C GLU A 466 35.40 8.49 -17.75
N ALA A 467 34.29 8.94 -17.15
CA ALA A 467 33.01 8.23 -17.21
C ALA A 467 32.52 8.05 -18.66
N LYS A 468 32.68 9.07 -19.51
CA LYS A 468 32.37 8.97 -20.95
C LYS A 468 33.27 7.97 -21.67
N LYS A 469 34.58 7.95 -21.40
CA LYS A 469 35.50 6.93 -21.95
C LYS A 469 35.09 5.51 -21.57
N LEU A 470 34.48 5.34 -20.40
CA LEU A 470 33.91 4.08 -19.95
C LEU A 470 32.55 3.77 -20.59
N ASN A 471 32.02 4.56 -21.54
CA ASN A 471 30.68 4.40 -22.12
C ASN A 471 29.56 4.51 -21.07
N VAL A 472 29.68 5.43 -20.11
CA VAL A 472 28.60 5.78 -19.17
C VAL A 472 27.81 6.95 -19.75
N THR A 473 26.50 6.77 -19.87
CA THR A 473 25.56 7.82 -20.28
C THR A 473 24.88 8.45 -19.06
N PHE A 474 24.44 9.69 -19.19
CA PHE A 474 23.74 10.42 -18.13
C PHE A 474 22.37 10.85 -18.65
N ASP A 475 21.35 10.71 -17.80
CA ASP A 475 19.97 11.08 -18.16
C ASP A 475 19.75 12.59 -18.08
N GLN A 476 20.61 13.30 -17.34
CA GLN A 476 20.56 14.75 -17.11
C GLN A 476 21.71 15.45 -17.84
N GLY A 477 21.52 16.73 -18.16
CA GLY A 477 22.57 17.58 -18.72
C GLY A 477 23.73 17.79 -17.74
N LYS A 478 24.93 18.08 -18.27
CA LYS A 478 26.17 18.20 -17.50
C LYS A 478 26.06 19.22 -16.36
N GLU A 479 25.28 20.27 -16.54
CA GLU A 479 25.01 21.35 -15.59
C GLU A 479 24.26 20.91 -14.32
N HIS A 480 23.53 19.80 -14.38
CA HIS A 480 22.80 19.21 -13.26
C HIS A 480 23.59 18.08 -12.56
N LEU A 481 24.83 17.84 -13.00
CA LEU A 481 25.70 16.82 -12.43
C LEU A 481 26.73 17.46 -11.49
N ASN A 482 27.12 16.69 -10.49
CA ASN A 482 28.28 16.94 -9.65
C ASN A 482 29.20 15.72 -9.67
N TRP A 483 30.34 15.79 -8.97
CA TRP A 483 31.32 14.71 -8.97
C TRP A 483 30.70 13.42 -8.40
N GLY A 484 29.93 13.52 -7.32
CA GLY A 484 29.29 12.37 -6.68
C GLY A 484 28.29 11.65 -7.59
N LEU A 485 27.44 12.40 -8.31
CA LEU A 485 26.47 11.85 -9.27
C LEU A 485 27.18 11.14 -10.42
N VAL A 486 28.29 11.71 -10.92
CA VAL A 486 29.10 11.07 -11.96
C VAL A 486 29.63 9.72 -11.50
N VAL A 487 30.27 9.67 -10.33
CA VAL A 487 30.87 8.43 -9.83
C VAL A 487 29.79 7.41 -9.43
N GLN A 488 28.64 7.85 -8.92
CA GLN A 488 27.51 6.97 -8.64
C GLN A 488 26.95 6.34 -9.92
N GLU A 489 26.87 7.09 -11.02
CA GLU A 489 26.39 6.54 -12.28
C GLU A 489 27.40 5.57 -12.91
N VAL A 490 28.71 5.83 -12.73
CA VAL A 490 29.77 4.87 -13.06
C VAL A 490 29.59 3.58 -12.26
N PHE A 491 29.36 3.67 -10.95
CA PHE A 491 29.11 2.50 -10.11
C PHE A 491 27.90 1.70 -10.60
N LYS A 492 26.77 2.38 -10.83
CA LYS A 492 25.51 1.76 -11.28
C LYS A 492 25.64 1.04 -12.62
N ARG A 493 26.41 1.57 -13.58
CA ARG A 493 26.61 0.93 -14.90
C ARG A 493 27.75 -0.08 -14.95
N LYS A 494 28.82 0.11 -14.17
CA LYS A 494 30.08 -0.66 -14.31
C LYS A 494 30.40 -1.59 -13.15
N VAL A 495 29.71 -1.45 -12.03
CA VAL A 495 29.96 -2.26 -10.84
C VAL A 495 28.71 -3.06 -10.47
N GLU A 496 27.58 -2.39 -10.25
CA GLU A 496 26.35 -3.01 -9.73
C GLU A 496 25.89 -4.27 -10.49
N PRO A 497 25.86 -4.31 -11.84
CA PRO A 497 25.42 -5.50 -12.59
C PRO A 497 26.36 -6.72 -12.44
N PHE A 498 27.63 -6.45 -12.12
CA PHE A 498 28.72 -7.42 -12.01
C PHE A 498 29.07 -7.76 -10.56
N LEU A 499 28.27 -7.29 -9.59
CA LEU A 499 28.39 -7.73 -8.21
C LEU A 499 28.08 -9.23 -8.12
N ASP A 500 28.82 -9.92 -7.25
CA ASP A 500 28.52 -11.30 -6.88
C ASP A 500 27.17 -11.40 -6.18
N ASN A 501 26.59 -12.60 -6.16
CA ASN A 501 25.34 -12.83 -5.42
C ASN A 501 25.52 -12.72 -3.89
N HIS A 502 26.76 -12.89 -3.40
CA HIS A 502 27.09 -12.87 -1.99
C HIS A 502 26.84 -11.51 -1.33
N PRO A 503 26.43 -11.48 -0.04
CA PRO A 503 26.25 -10.24 0.69
C PRO A 503 27.52 -9.39 0.77
N ILE A 504 27.38 -8.11 0.43
CA ILE A 504 28.47 -7.14 0.50
C ILE A 504 27.96 -5.81 1.06
N HIS A 505 28.72 -5.24 1.99
CA HIS A 505 28.54 -3.86 2.43
C HIS A 505 29.52 -2.96 1.69
N ILE A 506 28.98 -1.98 0.99
CA ILE A 506 29.74 -0.95 0.27
C ILE A 506 29.62 0.33 1.09
N TYR A 507 30.74 0.85 1.60
CA TYR A 507 30.75 1.98 2.54
C TYR A 507 31.57 3.16 2.04
N HIS A 508 31.38 4.33 2.64
CA HIS A 508 31.97 5.60 2.23
C HIS A 508 31.54 6.07 0.84
N LEU A 509 30.23 6.14 0.62
CA LEU A 509 29.63 6.69 -0.60
C LEU A 509 29.91 8.20 -0.73
N PRO A 510 29.83 8.78 -1.95
CA PRO A 510 30.04 10.21 -2.17
C PRO A 510 29.15 11.09 -1.28
N ALA A 511 29.74 12.15 -0.71
CA ALA A 511 29.03 13.07 0.17
C ALA A 511 27.95 13.87 -0.60
N GLU A 512 28.25 14.26 -1.84
CA GLU A 512 27.36 15.04 -2.71
C GLU A 512 26.05 14.31 -3.07
N THR A 513 26.02 12.97 -2.98
CA THR A 513 24.82 12.16 -3.22
C THR A 513 24.19 11.63 -1.93
N SER A 514 24.69 12.11 -0.78
CA SER A 514 24.28 11.66 0.55
C SER A 514 23.95 12.88 1.44
N PRO A 515 22.92 13.67 1.08
CA PRO A 515 22.65 14.97 1.69
C PRO A 515 22.26 14.90 3.18
N LEU A 516 21.83 13.73 3.66
CA LEU A 516 21.40 13.49 5.04
C LEU A 516 22.45 12.73 5.87
N ALA A 517 23.52 12.25 5.24
CA ALA A 517 24.59 11.53 5.89
C ALA A 517 25.71 12.47 6.32
N LYS A 518 26.33 12.18 7.48
CA LYS A 518 27.49 12.91 7.99
C LYS A 518 28.67 12.79 7.02
N THR A 519 29.35 13.91 6.75
CA THR A 519 30.56 13.93 5.92
C THR A 519 31.74 13.30 6.67
N LEU A 520 32.56 12.51 5.97
CA LEU A 520 33.72 11.85 6.55
C LEU A 520 34.82 12.88 6.86
N ILE A 521 35.33 12.88 8.10
CA ILE A 521 36.37 13.83 8.56
C ILE A 521 37.65 13.72 7.74
N LYS A 522 38.09 12.48 7.44
CA LYS A 522 39.34 12.23 6.71
C LYS A 522 39.30 12.65 5.25
N ASN A 523 38.12 12.67 4.62
CA ASN A 523 37.96 13.03 3.23
C ASN A 523 36.56 13.58 2.98
N LYS A 524 36.48 14.90 2.73
CA LYS A 524 35.22 15.62 2.56
C LYS A 524 34.41 15.21 1.32
N LYS A 525 35.02 14.52 0.35
CA LYS A 525 34.29 13.98 -0.82
C LYS A 525 33.41 12.78 -0.46
N LEU A 526 33.63 12.14 0.69
CA LEU A 526 32.96 10.91 1.10
C LEU A 526 32.10 11.14 2.35
N SER A 527 31.12 10.27 2.56
CA SER A 527 30.19 10.30 3.70
C SER A 527 30.33 9.06 4.58
N GLU A 528 29.82 9.13 5.81
CA GLU A 528 29.65 7.99 6.70
C GLU A 528 28.39 7.19 6.33
N ARG A 529 28.29 6.77 5.07
CA ARG A 529 27.18 5.97 4.51
C ARG A 529 27.63 4.59 4.06
N PHE A 530 26.71 3.64 4.09
CA PHE A 530 26.87 2.33 3.49
C PHE A 530 25.58 1.84 2.85
N GLU A 531 25.73 0.96 1.86
CA GLU A 531 24.66 0.18 1.27
C GLU A 531 25.00 -1.30 1.37
N THR A 532 23.98 -2.13 1.53
CA THR A 532 24.10 -3.59 1.60
C THR A 532 23.45 -4.21 0.38
N TYR A 533 24.25 -4.90 -0.42
CA TYR A 533 23.80 -5.61 -1.60
C TYR A 533 23.76 -7.11 -1.32
N ILE A 534 22.68 -7.78 -1.73
CA ILE A 534 22.53 -9.23 -1.67
C ILE A 534 21.78 -9.70 -2.92
N GLY A 535 22.29 -10.72 -3.61
CA GLY A 535 21.68 -11.20 -4.85
C GLY A 535 21.56 -10.10 -5.91
N LYS A 536 22.58 -9.22 -6.00
CA LYS A 536 22.62 -8.04 -6.88
C LYS A 536 21.55 -6.96 -6.63
N MET A 537 20.81 -7.05 -5.53
CA MET A 537 19.84 -6.03 -5.14
C MET A 537 20.34 -5.27 -3.93
N GLU A 538 20.18 -3.94 -3.96
CA GLU A 538 20.31 -3.11 -2.75
C GLU A 538 19.17 -3.49 -1.77
N ILE A 539 19.55 -4.07 -0.63
CA ILE A 539 18.62 -4.50 0.42
C ILE A 539 18.49 -3.45 1.52
N ALA A 540 19.58 -2.75 1.84
CA ALA A 540 19.60 -1.77 2.91
C ALA A 540 20.53 -0.59 2.62
N ASN A 541 20.14 0.58 3.09
CA ASN A 541 20.92 1.82 3.03
C ASN A 541 20.99 2.39 4.46
N GLY A 542 22.16 2.78 4.94
CA GLY A 542 22.30 3.33 6.29
C GLY A 542 23.51 4.25 6.43
N TYR A 543 23.46 5.12 7.42
CA TYR A 543 24.50 6.14 7.61
C TYR A 543 24.57 6.61 9.05
N SER A 544 25.66 7.31 9.36
CA SER A 544 25.68 8.22 10.51
C SER A 544 24.93 9.49 10.10
N GLU A 545 23.96 9.90 10.89
CA GLU A 545 23.09 11.03 10.57
C GLU A 545 23.81 12.37 10.65
N GLU A 546 23.52 13.27 9.71
CA GLU A 546 23.92 14.66 9.81
C GLU A 546 23.06 15.36 10.88
N ALA A 547 23.69 15.65 12.01
CA ALA A 547 23.05 16.31 13.15
C ALA A 547 23.35 17.82 13.22
N ASN A 548 24.29 18.32 12.42
CA ASN A 548 24.61 19.75 12.39
C ASN A 548 23.61 20.47 11.47
N SER A 549 22.73 21.29 12.06
CA SER A 549 21.68 22.04 11.34
C SER A 549 22.23 22.93 10.22
N LEU A 550 23.30 23.70 10.48
CA LEU A 550 23.92 24.58 9.49
C LEU A 550 24.54 23.79 8.32
N MET A 551 25.13 22.62 8.62
CA MET A 551 25.64 21.74 7.57
C MET A 551 24.49 21.12 6.75
N GLN A 552 23.41 20.73 7.41
CA GLN A 552 22.24 20.16 6.76
C GLN A 552 21.57 21.17 5.82
N GLU A 553 21.40 22.41 6.28
CA GLU A 553 20.89 23.52 5.47
C GLU A 553 21.75 23.73 4.21
N ARG A 554 23.08 23.82 4.37
CA ARG A 554 24.00 23.95 3.23
C ARG A 554 23.85 22.80 2.22
N LYS A 555 23.64 21.58 2.68
CA LYS A 555 23.42 20.41 1.81
C LYS A 555 22.07 20.49 1.08
N PHE A 556 21.01 20.96 1.75
CA PHE A 556 19.72 21.19 1.10
C PHE A 556 19.80 22.29 0.04
N ILE A 557 20.43 23.43 0.35
CA ILE A 557 20.67 24.50 -0.62
C ILE A 557 21.46 23.95 -1.81
N SER A 558 22.54 23.22 -1.57
CA SER A 558 23.34 22.63 -2.66
C SER A 558 22.53 21.67 -3.53
N GLN A 559 21.63 20.88 -2.94
CA GLN A 559 20.75 19.97 -3.70
C GLN A 559 19.72 20.74 -4.53
N HIS A 560 19.11 21.76 -3.92
CA HIS A 560 18.15 22.65 -4.56
C HIS A 560 18.76 23.37 -5.76
N THR A 561 19.90 24.04 -5.57
CA THR A 561 20.62 24.75 -6.63
C THR A 561 21.00 23.83 -7.79
N LEU A 562 21.38 22.58 -7.50
CA LEU A 562 21.73 21.62 -8.56
C LEU A 562 20.52 21.19 -9.40
N LYS A 563 19.36 21.00 -8.77
CA LYS A 563 18.10 20.69 -9.46
C LYS A 563 17.63 21.86 -10.33
N ASN A 564 17.72 23.09 -9.83
CA ASN A 564 17.11 24.27 -10.44
C ASN A 564 18.02 25.04 -11.40
N LYS A 565 19.20 24.50 -11.75
CA LYS A 565 20.22 25.13 -12.61
C LYS A 565 19.82 25.38 -14.09
N LYS A 566 18.53 25.27 -14.46
CA LYS A 566 17.97 25.60 -15.78
C LYS A 566 16.49 26.04 -15.71
N VAL A 567 16.22 27.21 -15.15
CA VAL A 567 14.94 27.94 -15.38
C VAL A 567 15.17 29.37 -15.89
N GLU A 568 16.34 29.99 -15.65
CA GLU A 568 16.65 31.36 -16.09
C GLU A 568 17.52 31.45 -17.36
N ALA A 569 17.17 30.71 -18.41
CA ALA A 569 17.79 30.87 -19.73
C ALA A 569 16.71 31.20 -20.76
N GLY A 570 16.07 32.36 -20.60
CA GLY A 570 15.03 32.82 -21.50
C GLY A 570 14.42 34.15 -21.08
N SER A 571 15.22 35.22 -21.00
CA SER A 571 14.83 36.63 -21.25
C SER A 571 15.80 37.62 -20.61
N ILE A 572 17.07 37.62 -21.05
CA ILE A 572 17.85 38.85 -21.06
C ILE A 572 18.53 38.89 -22.42
N SER A 573 17.82 39.44 -23.41
CA SER A 573 18.44 39.89 -24.65
C SER A 573 19.20 41.18 -24.33
N CYS A 574 20.52 41.10 -24.37
CA CYS A 574 21.38 42.27 -24.43
C CYS A 574 21.03 43.05 -25.70
N THR A 575 20.58 44.29 -25.56
CA THR A 575 20.69 45.30 -26.62
C THR A 575 21.91 46.14 -26.31
N GLU A 576 22.95 45.95 -27.13
CA GLU A 576 24.04 46.89 -27.28
C GLU A 576 23.46 48.19 -27.88
N GLU A 577 23.62 49.31 -27.19
CA GLU A 577 23.65 50.61 -27.84
C GLU A 577 24.98 51.29 -27.51
N SER A 578 25.69 51.59 -28.58
CA SER A 578 26.96 52.29 -28.64
C SER A 578 26.68 53.79 -28.62
N THR A 579 27.30 54.52 -27.70
CA THR A 579 27.62 55.94 -27.90
C THR A 579 28.94 56.28 -27.20
N SER A 580 29.72 57.10 -27.90
CA SER A 580 31.13 57.48 -27.72
C SER A 580 31.43 58.26 -26.43
N PRO A 581 32.71 58.30 -25.98
CA PRO A 581 33.14 59.12 -24.86
C PRO A 581 33.64 60.48 -25.37
N ASP A 582 33.10 61.57 -24.83
CA ASP A 582 33.82 62.85 -24.76
C ASP A 582 33.36 63.66 -23.52
N ASP A 583 34.32 64.43 -23.03
CA ASP A 583 34.27 65.52 -22.05
C ASP A 583 34.41 65.22 -20.54
N ALA A 584 35.65 65.47 -20.11
CA ALA A 584 36.05 65.83 -18.77
C ALA A 584 35.55 67.23 -18.37
N ARG A 585 35.12 67.41 -17.11
CA ARG A 585 35.68 68.41 -16.16
C ARG A 585 34.85 68.55 -14.86
N SER A 586 35.61 68.54 -13.76
CA SER A 586 35.51 69.39 -12.56
C SER A 586 34.25 69.40 -11.69
N GLY A 587 34.47 69.35 -10.37
CA GLY A 587 33.62 70.10 -9.44
C GLY A 587 33.42 69.42 -8.09
N ALA A 588 33.96 70.03 -7.04
CA ALA A 588 33.96 69.53 -5.68
C ALA A 588 32.68 69.86 -4.89
N ASN A 589 32.58 69.18 -3.74
CA ASN A 589 32.15 69.68 -2.43
C ASN A 589 30.68 69.66 -1.98
N ARG A 590 30.53 69.12 -0.74
CA ARG A 590 29.59 69.43 0.37
C ARG A 590 28.11 69.11 0.11
N GLY A 591 27.39 68.35 0.92
CA GLY A 591 27.39 68.24 2.37
C GLY A 591 26.39 69.24 2.95
N ASP A 592 25.14 68.85 3.18
CA ASP A 592 24.37 69.25 4.37
C ASP A 592 23.04 68.51 4.57
N GLN A 593 22.58 68.55 5.82
CA GLN A 593 21.47 67.80 6.43
C GLN A 593 20.07 68.44 6.25
N ASN A 594 19.05 67.57 6.41
CA ASN A 594 17.71 67.80 7.00
C ASN A 594 16.90 69.07 6.67
N GLN A 595 15.68 68.91 6.13
CA GLN A 595 14.44 69.17 6.87
C GLN A 595 13.16 68.75 6.14
N VAL A 596 12.17 68.40 6.96
CA VAL A 596 10.80 68.01 6.66
C VAL A 596 9.96 69.23 6.23
N SER A 597 9.14 69.07 5.21
CA SER A 597 7.91 69.86 5.06
C SER A 597 6.81 69.05 4.39
N THR A 598 5.68 68.97 5.09
CA THR A 598 4.40 68.38 4.72
C THR A 598 3.75 69.07 3.52
N SER A 599 3.23 68.29 2.57
CA SER A 599 2.06 68.70 1.79
C SER A 599 1.23 67.49 1.36
N SER A 600 -0.07 67.77 1.34
CA SER A 600 -1.25 66.92 1.22
C SER A 600 -1.50 66.32 -0.17
N GLY A 601 -2.17 65.17 -0.18
CA GLY A 601 -3.20 64.83 -1.17
C GLY A 601 -2.71 64.17 -2.45
N GLY A 602 -2.85 62.85 -2.52
CA GLY A 602 -2.71 62.08 -3.76
C GLY A 602 -3.26 60.67 -3.55
N GLU A 603 -4.21 60.29 -4.40
CA GLU A 603 -5.08 59.12 -4.34
C GLU A 603 -4.33 57.77 -4.30
N PHE A 604 -4.87 56.82 -3.55
CA PHE A 604 -4.46 55.41 -3.56
C PHE A 604 -4.83 54.76 -4.90
N PRO A 605 -3.90 54.16 -5.67
CA PRO A 605 -4.27 53.28 -6.76
C PRO A 605 -4.64 51.90 -6.18
N GLN A 606 -5.85 51.45 -6.49
CA GLN A 606 -6.29 50.06 -6.34
C GLN A 606 -5.29 49.12 -7.05
N GLY A 607 -4.48 48.39 -6.28
CA GLY A 607 -3.48 47.45 -6.79
C GLY A 607 -3.29 46.18 -5.95
N ASP A 608 -4.13 45.96 -4.93
CA ASP A 608 -3.84 44.96 -3.89
C ASP A 608 -4.18 43.51 -4.26
N GLU A 609 -5.03 43.24 -5.27
CA GLU A 609 -5.36 41.86 -5.67
C GLU A 609 -4.28 41.18 -6.56
N GLN A 610 -3.53 41.96 -7.35
CA GLN A 610 -2.43 41.40 -8.15
C GLN A 610 -1.14 41.22 -7.35
N ILE A 611 -0.92 42.02 -6.31
CA ILE A 611 0.25 41.88 -5.43
C ILE A 611 0.05 40.69 -4.46
N SER A 612 -1.17 40.47 -3.95
CA SER A 612 -1.48 39.28 -3.14
C SER A 612 -1.37 37.97 -3.91
N SER A 613 -1.81 37.93 -5.17
CA SER A 613 -1.70 36.73 -6.02
C SER A 613 -0.26 36.49 -6.51
N LYS A 614 0.52 37.53 -6.79
CA LYS A 614 1.97 37.41 -7.06
C LYS A 614 2.78 37.07 -5.80
N MET A 615 2.42 37.56 -4.62
CA MET A 615 3.06 37.14 -3.35
C MET A 615 2.70 35.70 -2.96
N GLN A 616 1.47 35.24 -3.22
CA GLN A 616 1.09 33.84 -3.06
C GLN A 616 1.76 32.93 -4.10
N HIS A 617 1.99 33.41 -5.32
CA HIS A 617 2.76 32.65 -6.33
C HIS A 617 4.28 32.67 -6.10
N MET A 618 4.86 33.74 -5.54
CA MET A 618 6.30 33.79 -5.21
C MET A 618 6.64 33.09 -3.89
N GLN A 619 5.69 32.93 -2.96
CA GLN A 619 5.90 32.05 -1.80
C GLN A 619 5.99 30.57 -2.18
N ASN A 620 5.46 30.18 -3.35
CA ASN A 620 5.52 28.80 -3.84
C ASN A 620 6.95 28.34 -4.23
N ASP A 621 7.86 29.25 -4.54
CA ASP A 621 9.22 28.90 -5.00
C ASP A 621 10.18 28.56 -3.85
N ASN A 622 9.82 28.87 -2.59
CA ASN A 622 10.61 28.52 -1.40
C ASN A 622 10.23 27.18 -0.76
N HIS A 623 9.29 26.42 -1.33
CA HIS A 623 8.75 25.19 -0.73
C HIS A 623 9.60 23.92 -0.94
N GLU A 624 10.78 24.00 -1.57
CA GLU A 624 11.61 22.81 -1.81
C GLU A 624 12.56 22.44 -0.65
N ILE A 625 12.88 23.39 0.24
CA ILE A 625 13.76 23.13 1.40
C ILE A 625 12.92 23.00 2.67
N ASP A 626 13.05 21.88 3.38
CA ASP A 626 12.39 21.62 4.67
C ASP A 626 13.11 22.36 5.82
N TYR A 627 12.83 23.67 5.95
CA TYR A 627 13.34 24.50 7.04
C TYR A 627 12.78 24.11 8.41
N ASP A 628 11.60 23.47 8.47
CA ASP A 628 11.05 22.93 9.71
C ASP A 628 11.95 21.81 10.26
N TYR A 629 12.48 20.95 9.39
CA TYR A 629 13.46 19.94 9.77
C TYR A 629 14.81 20.55 10.15
N VAL A 630 15.30 21.56 9.44
CA VAL A 630 16.53 22.29 9.83
C VAL A 630 16.38 22.92 11.22
N THR A 631 15.22 23.52 11.49
CA THR A 631 14.88 24.11 12.79
C THR A 631 14.80 23.04 13.88
N ALA A 632 14.19 21.88 13.59
CA ALA A 632 14.18 20.76 14.51
C ALA A 632 15.61 20.30 14.86
N LEU A 633 16.51 20.18 13.87
CA LEU A 633 17.92 19.86 14.12
C LEU A 633 18.62 20.91 15.00
N ALA A 634 18.24 22.19 14.88
CA ALA A 634 18.81 23.27 15.69
C ALA A 634 18.45 23.15 17.18
N HIS A 635 17.35 22.46 17.54
CA HIS A 635 17.05 22.08 18.92
C HIS A 635 17.97 20.96 19.46
N GLY A 636 18.75 20.34 18.60
CA GLY A 636 19.78 19.36 18.95
C GLY A 636 19.34 17.92 18.72
N MET A 637 19.95 17.26 17.73
CA MET A 637 19.83 15.82 17.54
C MET A 637 21.06 15.11 18.12
N PRO A 638 20.89 14.05 18.96
CA PRO A 638 22.03 13.27 19.43
C PRO A 638 22.72 12.55 18.25
N PRO A 639 24.01 12.18 18.37
CA PRO A 639 24.71 11.40 17.36
C PRO A 639 23.95 10.10 17.06
N THR A 640 23.40 9.98 15.87
CA THR A 640 22.44 8.93 15.52
C THR A 640 22.94 8.13 14.33
N GLY A 641 22.66 6.83 14.32
CA GLY A 641 22.74 6.00 13.13
C GLY A 641 21.33 5.70 12.63
N GLY A 642 21.14 5.75 11.32
CA GLY A 642 19.91 5.34 10.65
C GLY A 642 20.13 4.21 9.66
N LEU A 643 19.05 3.48 9.39
CA LEU A 643 19.05 2.30 8.53
C LEU A 643 17.66 2.12 7.90
N GLY A 644 17.60 2.16 6.58
CA GLY A 644 16.47 1.74 5.76
C GLY A 644 16.67 0.34 5.19
N ILE A 645 15.64 -0.50 5.22
CA ILE A 645 15.62 -1.86 4.65
C ILE A 645 14.41 -2.02 3.73
N GLY A 646 14.66 -2.36 2.47
CA GLY A 646 13.60 -2.68 1.51
C GLY A 646 12.96 -4.05 1.79
N ILE A 647 11.81 -4.06 2.46
CA ILE A 647 11.16 -5.30 2.92
C ILE A 647 10.72 -6.18 1.75
N ASP A 648 10.23 -5.58 0.67
CA ASP A 648 9.83 -6.33 -0.52
C ASP A 648 11.02 -7.07 -1.14
N ARG A 649 12.15 -6.39 -1.32
CA ARG A 649 13.39 -6.99 -1.86
C ARG A 649 13.95 -8.06 -0.93
N LEU A 650 13.89 -7.84 0.39
CA LEU A 650 14.25 -8.87 1.37
C LEU A 650 13.34 -10.11 1.24
N CYS A 651 12.03 -9.93 1.07
CA CYS A 651 11.10 -11.04 0.85
C CYS A 651 11.35 -11.73 -0.50
N MET A 652 11.74 -11.00 -1.54
CA MET A 652 12.13 -11.60 -2.83
C MET A 652 13.33 -12.51 -2.64
N LEU A 653 14.36 -12.04 -1.94
CA LEU A 653 15.55 -12.81 -1.63
C LEU A 653 15.22 -14.08 -0.85
N LEU A 654 14.45 -13.95 0.24
CA LEU A 654 14.11 -15.09 1.10
C LEU A 654 13.25 -16.12 0.35
N THR A 655 12.33 -15.68 -0.50
CA THR A 655 11.42 -16.57 -1.23
C THR A 655 11.93 -17.00 -2.61
N ASN A 656 13.17 -16.66 -2.97
CA ASN A 656 13.76 -16.90 -4.29
C ASN A 656 12.84 -16.41 -5.44
N SER A 657 12.27 -15.21 -5.27
CA SER A 657 11.38 -14.59 -6.25
C SER A 657 12.14 -13.68 -7.21
N SER A 658 11.97 -13.91 -8.52
CA SER A 658 12.57 -13.08 -9.58
C SER A 658 11.88 -11.72 -9.79
N SER A 659 10.69 -11.54 -9.21
CA SER A 659 9.87 -10.33 -9.38
C SER A 659 9.23 -9.91 -8.06
N ILE A 660 9.24 -8.61 -7.78
CA ILE A 660 8.58 -7.97 -6.64
C ILE A 660 7.07 -8.25 -6.62
N LYS A 661 6.49 -8.47 -7.80
CA LYS A 661 5.06 -8.81 -7.96
C LYS A 661 4.69 -10.17 -7.37
N ASN A 662 5.66 -11.05 -7.13
CA ASN A 662 5.41 -12.36 -6.51
C ASN A 662 5.40 -12.30 -4.97
N VAL A 663 5.86 -11.19 -4.39
CA VAL A 663 5.88 -10.98 -2.93
C VAL A 663 4.91 -9.88 -2.48
N LEU A 664 4.10 -9.36 -3.41
CA LEU A 664 3.03 -8.41 -3.17
C LEU A 664 1.67 -9.08 -3.43
N PRO A 665 0.71 -9.01 -2.49
CA PRO A 665 -0.63 -9.56 -2.72
C PRO A 665 -1.27 -8.96 -3.97
N PHE A 666 -1.23 -7.63 -4.08
CA PHE A 666 -1.83 -6.88 -5.20
C PHE A 666 -0.82 -5.85 -5.72
N PRO A 667 0.05 -6.23 -6.67
CA PRO A 667 1.00 -5.31 -7.27
C PRO A 667 0.31 -4.36 -8.26
N ILE A 668 0.95 -3.23 -8.57
CA ILE A 668 0.47 -2.33 -9.62
C ILE A 668 0.71 -2.97 -11.00
N ILE A 669 -0.31 -2.90 -11.86
CA ILE A 669 -0.31 -3.43 -13.22
C ILE A 669 -0.83 -2.33 -14.14
N LYS A 670 -0.24 -2.16 -15.31
CA LYS A 670 -0.72 -1.20 -16.32
C LYS A 670 -2.19 -1.50 -16.63
N PRO A 671 -3.13 -0.53 -16.60
CA PRO A 671 -4.53 -0.78 -16.97
C PRO A 671 -4.66 -1.25 -18.43
N HIS A 672 -5.74 -1.97 -18.74
CA HIS A 672 -6.15 -2.28 -20.11
C HIS A 672 -6.71 -1.05 -20.82
#